data_AF-A0A7R9HRJ0-F1
#
_entry.id   AF-A0A7R9HRJ0-F1
#
_cell.length_a   1.000
_cell.length_b   1.000
_cell.length_c   1.000
_cell.angle_alpha   90.00
_cell.angle_beta   90.00
_cell.angle_gamma   90.00
#
_symmetry.space_group_name_H-M   'P 1'
#
loop_
_entity.id
_entity.type
_entity.pdbx_description
1 polymer ?
#
loop_
_entity_poly.entity_id
_entity_poly.type
_entity_poly.pdbx_seq_one_letter_code
_entity_poly.pdbx_strand_id
1 'polypeptide(L)'
;MLGHCTVSESRYIALRNQLDELGYHYILGVESVHLVEQILSDFVHTTNNLYHYKQLSQRCIEEQRNFDLGVAPYKEDNARLVRECNALHLKLMHIQEDVLKSHKGLKRQLHKLEMENRDLRFVNSQQLSRINELELECVDSSKKLMEQQCIEYTRAGINTGPASKKKPIPQSSSVSRGRLRKIVSEPLRVISPSQKDSCDMAGGQENQVPHLDTLRSEQSLLQEKCSEQAASLVLLNEMSLKRRDIVFVNKESSRKMLESKVYWCQVRARDCEIARLSSLLEGGRPHKAVCEDFKCNNKFDELQEEVNRLGKTNKQLEDHLADAVMKQHEAMTRAIKLADQLETVKRDTRYAERDGDEEHCKDSSKFTQLQERLDQVERELQYNKSLHSRLETAQHDKRLEEAQGSSADDRRKMTDRINQFTLIEQDLMEEIQHLKESSSLQKRRISELEEQVRGKKSSRRGSSTDVSPHRFKVAENNGSIVEKLESERDQYCIRLKQQGEKLQALQANLEEAQLILKDKDQQLTTLHQQLLELQGANRQLIQEKFDSQTQADILFGEKEALETQLKSLQSNRDTHRGEKNSSDKPHEEQLVSCQAELCQQRALYNQIKILQEQTEHALTDAQSQLSAVQSELTTLQDRMQDLERERTLLEREVTGLKAERNTQRSTLAQVDQERDTLLLAVDNKTEQLAALEQDLKAKDTHLTRIKEVVADLQKKLV
;
A
#
# COMPACT_ATOMS: atom_id res chain seq x y z
N MET A 1 -102.48 -30.03 6.64
CA MET A 1 -101.83 -30.99 5.73
C MET A 1 -100.47 -30.42 5.38
N LEU A 2 -99.40 -31.08 5.81
CA LEU A 2 -98.02 -30.74 5.46
C LEU A 2 -97.83 -31.07 3.97
N GLY A 3 -97.83 -30.05 3.11
CA GLY A 3 -97.46 -30.21 1.71
C GLY A 3 -95.97 -30.50 1.65
N HIS A 4 -95.60 -31.74 1.32
CA HIS A 4 -94.23 -32.09 0.99
C HIS A 4 -93.81 -31.28 -0.24
N CYS A 5 -93.19 -30.11 -0.02
CA CYS A 5 -92.51 -29.36 -1.06
C CYS A 5 -91.46 -30.31 -1.65
N THR A 6 -91.69 -30.73 -2.88
CA THR A 6 -90.79 -31.68 -3.53
C THR A 6 -89.43 -30.99 -3.70
N VAL A 7 -88.33 -31.72 -3.57
CA VAL A 7 -86.97 -31.18 -3.70
C VAL A 7 -86.81 -30.34 -4.99
N SER A 8 -87.54 -30.70 -6.05
CA SER A 8 -87.58 -29.99 -7.33
C SER A 8 -88.20 -28.59 -7.25
N GLU A 9 -89.24 -28.40 -6.44
CA GLU A 9 -89.93 -27.10 -6.28
C GLU A 9 -89.07 -26.11 -5.50
N SER A 10 -88.35 -26.60 -4.48
CA SER A 10 -87.38 -25.79 -3.74
C SER A 10 -86.19 -25.34 -4.61
N ARG A 11 -85.69 -26.21 -5.50
CA ARG A 11 -84.62 -25.86 -6.46
C ARG A 11 -85.08 -24.86 -7.52
N TYR A 12 -86.32 -25.01 -8.00
CA TYR A 12 -86.91 -24.05 -8.94
C TYR A 12 -86.98 -22.63 -8.34
N ILE A 13 -87.49 -22.51 -7.11
CA ILE A 13 -87.60 -21.21 -6.42
C ILE A 13 -86.21 -20.59 -6.19
N ALA A 14 -85.23 -21.40 -5.76
CA ALA A 14 -83.87 -20.93 -5.55
C ALA A 14 -83.21 -20.42 -6.84
N LEU A 15 -83.30 -21.18 -7.94
CA LEU A 15 -82.79 -20.77 -9.24
C LEU A 15 -83.51 -19.52 -9.76
N ARG A 16 -84.83 -19.44 -9.54
CA ARG A 16 -85.62 -18.29 -9.97
C ARG A 16 -85.19 -17.01 -9.29
N ASN A 17 -84.98 -17.06 -7.98
CA ASN A 17 -84.48 -15.91 -7.22
C ASN A 17 -83.10 -15.46 -7.73
N GLN A 18 -82.18 -16.40 -8.00
CA GLN A 18 -80.86 -16.06 -8.56
C GLN A 18 -80.95 -15.42 -9.96
N LEU A 19 -81.84 -15.92 -10.81
CA LEU A 19 -82.05 -15.33 -12.14
C LEU A 19 -82.71 -13.95 -12.05
N ASP A 20 -83.64 -13.74 -11.13
CA ASP A 20 -84.27 -12.45 -10.87
C ASP A 20 -83.25 -11.42 -10.34
N GLU A 21 -82.33 -11.83 -9.44
CA GLU A 21 -81.22 -10.99 -8.98
C GLU A 21 -80.29 -10.57 -10.12
N LEU A 22 -80.12 -11.43 -11.13
CA LEU A 22 -79.38 -11.14 -12.35
C LEU A 22 -80.20 -10.38 -13.40
N GLY A 23 -81.48 -10.07 -13.13
CA GLY A 23 -82.38 -9.33 -14.00
C GLY A 23 -83.08 -10.16 -15.09
N TYR A 24 -82.99 -11.49 -15.04
CA TYR A 24 -83.62 -12.39 -16.00
C TYR A 24 -85.04 -12.76 -15.59
N HIS A 25 -86.00 -11.89 -15.92
CA HIS A 25 -87.38 -12.03 -15.45
C HIS A 25 -88.29 -12.96 -16.28
N TYR A 26 -87.80 -13.64 -17.32
CA TYR A 26 -88.61 -14.47 -18.23
C TYR A 26 -89.13 -15.76 -17.56
N ILE A 27 -90.33 -16.24 -17.94
CA ILE A 27 -90.95 -17.45 -17.34
C ILE A 27 -90.09 -18.70 -17.63
N LEU A 28 -89.73 -19.45 -16.58
CA LEU A 28 -88.91 -20.66 -16.69
C LEU A 28 -89.79 -21.92 -16.58
N GLY A 29 -89.72 -22.80 -17.57
CA GLY A 29 -90.38 -24.10 -17.50
C GLY A 29 -89.69 -25.06 -16.53
N VAL A 30 -90.48 -25.87 -15.81
CA VAL A 30 -89.99 -26.81 -14.77
C VAL A 30 -89.03 -27.86 -15.35
N GLU A 31 -89.17 -28.22 -16.63
CA GLU A 31 -88.31 -29.19 -17.32
C GLU A 31 -86.90 -28.67 -17.58
N SER A 32 -86.72 -27.35 -17.68
CA SER A 32 -85.44 -26.71 -18.05
C SER A 32 -84.60 -26.32 -16.84
N VAL A 33 -85.12 -26.48 -15.63
CA VAL A 33 -84.52 -25.99 -14.37
C VAL A 33 -83.13 -26.55 -14.16
N HIS A 34 -82.96 -27.85 -14.35
CA HIS A 34 -81.67 -28.50 -14.10
C HIS A 34 -80.57 -28.01 -15.05
N LEU A 35 -80.91 -27.84 -16.34
CA LEU A 35 -79.97 -27.33 -17.33
C LEU A 35 -79.59 -25.88 -17.06
N VAL A 36 -80.56 -25.03 -16.72
CA VAL A 36 -80.31 -23.61 -16.44
C VAL A 36 -79.54 -23.42 -15.13
N GLU A 37 -79.83 -24.21 -14.10
CA GLU A 37 -79.06 -24.25 -12.84
C GLU A 37 -77.58 -24.58 -13.12
N GLN A 38 -77.34 -25.59 -13.95
CA GLN A 38 -75.98 -26.03 -14.29
C GLN A 38 -75.23 -24.99 -15.12
N ILE A 39 -75.87 -24.41 -16.14
CA ILE A 39 -75.27 -23.34 -16.97
C ILE A 39 -74.97 -22.10 -16.11
N LEU A 40 -75.89 -21.72 -15.22
CA LEU A 40 -75.69 -20.56 -14.35
C LEU A 40 -74.54 -20.81 -13.37
N SER A 41 -74.48 -22.00 -12.77
CA SER A 41 -73.37 -22.42 -11.91
C SER A 41 -72.03 -22.37 -12.66
N ASP A 42 -71.97 -22.89 -13.88
CA ASP A 42 -70.77 -22.87 -14.72
C ASP A 42 -70.38 -21.43 -15.10
N PHE A 43 -71.36 -20.57 -15.39
CA PHE A 43 -71.11 -19.16 -15.69
C PHE A 43 -70.57 -18.39 -14.48
N VAL A 44 -71.15 -18.60 -13.30
CA VAL A 44 -70.66 -18.01 -12.04
C VAL A 44 -69.25 -18.52 -11.74
N HIS A 45 -69.00 -19.82 -11.91
CA HIS A 45 -67.68 -20.41 -11.69
C HIS A 45 -66.64 -19.84 -12.66
N THR A 46 -66.94 -19.76 -13.96
CA THR A 46 -66.01 -19.22 -14.96
C THR A 46 -65.75 -17.73 -14.75
N THR A 47 -66.76 -16.95 -14.36
CA THR A 47 -66.62 -15.53 -14.03
C THR A 47 -65.75 -15.31 -12.79
N ASN A 48 -65.98 -16.09 -11.73
CA ASN A 48 -65.16 -16.05 -10.52
C ASN A 48 -63.71 -16.47 -10.79
N ASN A 49 -63.50 -17.51 -11.61
CA ASN A 49 -62.17 -17.92 -12.05
C ASN A 49 -61.48 -16.82 -12.85
N LEU A 50 -62.18 -16.18 -13.79
CA LEU A 50 -61.62 -15.09 -14.57
C LEU A 50 -61.20 -13.92 -13.67
N TYR A 51 -62.02 -13.55 -12.70
CA TYR A 51 -61.67 -12.51 -11.72
C TYR A 51 -60.44 -12.92 -10.90
N HIS A 52 -60.41 -14.15 -10.41
CA HIS A 52 -59.27 -14.70 -9.67
C HIS A 52 -57.98 -14.66 -10.50
N TYR A 53 -57.99 -15.15 -11.74
CA TYR A 53 -56.80 -15.17 -12.60
C TYR A 53 -56.38 -13.76 -13.03
N LYS A 54 -57.32 -12.84 -13.24
CA LYS A 54 -57.00 -11.44 -13.52
C LYS A 54 -56.29 -10.81 -12.32
N GLN A 55 -56.79 -11.04 -11.11
CA GLN A 55 -56.16 -10.52 -9.89
C GLN A 55 -54.78 -11.16 -9.65
N LEU A 56 -54.65 -12.46 -9.87
CA LEU A 56 -53.38 -13.17 -9.77
C LEU A 56 -52.36 -12.63 -10.78
N SER A 57 -52.76 -12.47 -12.04
CA SER A 57 -51.91 -11.89 -13.09
C SER A 57 -51.45 -10.48 -12.73
N GLN A 58 -52.35 -9.65 -12.18
CA GLN A 58 -51.99 -8.30 -11.76
C GLN A 58 -50.98 -8.31 -10.61
N ARG A 59 -51.18 -9.17 -9.60
CA ARG A 59 -50.21 -9.34 -8.50
C ARG A 59 -48.85 -9.82 -9.01
N CYS A 60 -48.82 -10.80 -9.91
CA CYS A 60 -47.55 -11.28 -10.49
C CYS A 60 -46.81 -10.18 -11.26
N ILE A 61 -47.53 -9.32 -12.00
CA ILE A 61 -46.91 -8.18 -12.71
C ILE A 61 -46.35 -7.16 -11.71
N GLU A 62 -47.08 -6.86 -10.63
CA GLU A 62 -46.65 -5.94 -9.58
C GLU A 62 -45.42 -6.49 -8.83
N GLU A 63 -45.42 -7.77 -8.48
CA GLU A 63 -44.29 -8.47 -7.88
C GLU A 63 -43.08 -8.47 -8.81
N GLN A 64 -43.25 -8.79 -10.10
CA GLN A 64 -42.17 -8.73 -11.09
C GLN A 64 -41.58 -7.33 -11.20
N ARG A 65 -42.43 -6.30 -11.23
CA ARG A 65 -41.97 -4.91 -11.25
C ARG A 65 -41.19 -4.54 -9.99
N ASN A 66 -41.62 -5.02 -8.83
CA ASN A 66 -40.91 -4.80 -7.56
C ASN A 66 -39.54 -5.50 -7.55
N PHE A 67 -39.46 -6.74 -8.06
CA PHE A 67 -38.18 -7.42 -8.26
C PHE A 67 -37.27 -6.67 -9.24
N ASP A 68 -37.81 -6.20 -10.37
CA ASP A 68 -37.04 -5.42 -11.35
C ASP A 68 -36.52 -4.12 -10.75
N LEU A 69 -37.31 -3.41 -9.93
CA LEU A 69 -36.88 -2.21 -9.22
C LEU A 69 -35.80 -2.51 -8.17
N GLY A 70 -35.88 -3.65 -7.48
CA GLY A 70 -34.87 -4.09 -6.52
C GLY A 70 -33.56 -4.52 -7.17
N VAL A 71 -33.62 -5.15 -8.35
CA VAL A 71 -32.44 -5.66 -9.08
C VAL A 71 -31.79 -4.60 -9.99
N ALA A 72 -32.54 -3.59 -10.43
CA ALA A 72 -32.05 -2.49 -11.26
C ALA A 72 -30.73 -1.84 -10.77
N PRO A 73 -30.58 -1.43 -9.49
CA PRO A 73 -29.33 -0.82 -9.03
C PRO A 73 -28.13 -1.77 -9.14
N TYR A 74 -28.32 -3.05 -8.84
CA TYR A 74 -27.26 -4.06 -8.98
C TYR A 74 -26.87 -4.30 -10.44
N LYS A 75 -27.83 -4.27 -11.37
CA LYS A 75 -27.55 -4.37 -12.81
C LYS A 75 -26.75 -3.16 -13.30
N GLU A 76 -27.11 -1.96 -12.85
CA GLU A 76 -26.41 -0.73 -13.21
C GLU A 76 -25.00 -0.67 -12.63
N ASP A 77 -24.85 -1.03 -11.35
CA ASP A 77 -23.55 -1.13 -10.69
C ASP A 77 -22.66 -2.20 -11.34
N ASN A 78 -23.19 -3.38 -11.65
CA ASN A 78 -22.44 -4.41 -12.36
C ASN A 78 -22.01 -3.95 -13.76
N ALA A 79 -22.89 -3.28 -14.52
CA ALA A 79 -22.53 -2.73 -15.82
C ALA A 79 -21.46 -1.63 -15.72
N ARG A 80 -21.46 -0.84 -14.65
CA ARG A 80 -20.42 0.15 -14.35
C ARG A 80 -19.10 -0.52 -13.98
N LEU A 81 -19.12 -1.50 -13.07
CA LEU A 81 -17.93 -2.24 -12.64
C LEU A 81 -17.28 -2.98 -13.80
N VAL A 82 -18.06 -3.63 -14.67
CA VAL A 82 -17.53 -4.31 -15.86
C VAL A 82 -16.84 -3.30 -16.80
N ARG A 83 -17.44 -2.13 -17.02
CA ARG A 83 -16.80 -1.06 -17.82
C ARG A 83 -15.49 -0.60 -17.20
N GLU A 84 -15.46 -0.41 -15.89
CA GLU A 84 -14.26 0.02 -15.17
C GLU A 84 -13.17 -1.05 -15.18
N CYS A 85 -13.50 -2.31 -14.89
CA CYS A 85 -12.59 -3.44 -14.96
C CYS A 85 -11.96 -3.56 -16.36
N ASN A 86 -12.76 -3.44 -17.41
CA ASN A 86 -12.26 -3.49 -18.79
C ASN A 86 -11.34 -2.29 -19.08
N ALA A 87 -11.69 -1.08 -18.63
CA ALA A 87 -10.86 0.11 -18.81
C ALA A 87 -9.52 0.00 -18.05
N LEU A 88 -9.54 -0.51 -16.82
CA LEU A 88 -8.34 -0.75 -16.03
C LEU A 88 -7.46 -1.83 -16.64
N HIS A 89 -8.05 -2.92 -17.12
CA HIS A 89 -7.32 -3.98 -17.82
C HIS A 89 -6.57 -3.44 -19.04
N LEU A 90 -7.24 -2.62 -19.87
CA LEU A 90 -6.61 -1.98 -21.01
C LEU A 90 -5.48 -1.03 -20.59
N LYS A 91 -5.68 -0.21 -19.55
CA LYS A 91 -4.62 0.66 -19.02
C LYS A 91 -3.41 -0.15 -18.55
N LEU A 92 -3.63 -1.27 -17.86
CA LEU A 92 -2.55 -2.16 -17.42
C LEU A 92 -1.78 -2.74 -18.61
N MET A 93 -2.47 -3.18 -19.67
CA MET A 93 -1.81 -3.65 -20.89
C MET A 93 -0.94 -2.57 -21.52
N HIS A 94 -1.43 -1.33 -21.62
CA HIS A 94 -0.66 -0.21 -22.19
C HIS A 94 0.59 0.11 -21.35
N ILE A 95 0.44 0.21 -20.03
CA ILE A 95 1.56 0.44 -19.12
C ILE A 95 2.59 -0.69 -19.24
N GLN A 96 2.13 -1.95 -19.31
CA GLN A 96 3.01 -3.10 -19.47
C GLN A 96 3.78 -3.03 -20.81
N GLU A 97 3.12 -2.67 -21.91
CA GLU A 97 3.78 -2.47 -23.20
C GLU A 97 4.82 -1.36 -23.16
N ASP A 98 4.52 -0.23 -22.53
CA ASP A 98 5.43 0.92 -22.45
C ASP A 98 6.65 0.63 -21.56
N VAL A 99 6.44 -0.10 -20.46
CA VAL A 99 7.54 -0.61 -19.64
C VAL A 99 8.40 -1.59 -20.44
N LEU A 100 7.80 -2.50 -21.20
CA LEU A 100 8.54 -3.45 -22.04
C LEU A 100 9.32 -2.74 -23.16
N LYS A 101 8.74 -1.72 -23.81
CA LYS A 101 9.41 -0.87 -24.81
C LYS A 101 10.60 -0.14 -24.19
N SER A 102 10.40 0.49 -23.03
CA SER A 102 11.44 1.21 -22.30
C SER A 102 12.58 0.29 -21.87
N HIS A 103 12.25 -0.88 -21.32
CA HIS A 103 13.22 -1.89 -20.91
C HIS A 103 14.02 -2.44 -22.11
N LYS A 104 13.38 -2.69 -23.26
CA LYS A 104 14.07 -3.06 -24.50
C LYS A 104 15.01 -1.94 -24.97
N GLY A 105 14.59 -0.68 -24.87
CA GLY A 105 15.42 0.49 -25.19
C GLY A 105 16.66 0.59 -24.29
N LEU A 106 16.47 0.51 -22.98
CA LEU A 106 17.56 0.54 -22.00
C LEU A 106 18.54 -0.63 -22.18
N LYS A 107 18.05 -1.85 -22.47
CA LYS A 107 18.91 -3.00 -22.77
C LYS A 107 19.79 -2.77 -24.00
N ARG A 108 19.26 -2.16 -25.06
CA ARG A 108 20.07 -1.81 -26.24
C ARG A 108 21.14 -0.77 -25.91
N GLN A 109 20.79 0.25 -25.14
CA GLN A 109 21.76 1.27 -24.70
C GLN A 109 22.86 0.67 -23.82
N LEU A 110 22.49 -0.20 -22.88
CA LEU A 110 23.43 -0.91 -22.03
C LEU A 110 24.40 -1.75 -22.87
N HIS A 111 23.89 -2.53 -23.82
CA HIS A 111 24.74 -3.33 -24.69
C HIS A 111 25.68 -2.47 -25.55
N LYS A 112 25.20 -1.32 -26.05
CA LYS A 112 26.03 -0.36 -26.79
C LYS A 112 27.19 0.16 -25.92
N LEU A 113 26.88 0.61 -24.71
CA LEU A 113 27.89 1.08 -23.75
C LEU A 113 28.86 -0.02 -23.31
N GLU A 114 28.42 -1.27 -23.24
CA GLU A 114 29.29 -2.41 -22.97
C GLU A 114 30.26 -2.66 -24.13
N MET A 115 29.82 -2.57 -25.38
CA MET A 115 30.71 -2.69 -26.55
C MET A 115 31.72 -1.54 -26.57
N GLU A 116 31.26 -0.30 -26.42
CA GLU A 116 32.15 0.88 -26.34
C GLU A 116 33.19 0.72 -25.21
N ASN A 117 32.79 0.20 -24.04
CA ASN A 117 33.73 -0.09 -22.95
C ASN A 117 34.74 -1.18 -23.30
N ARG A 118 34.34 -2.23 -24.02
CA ARG A 118 35.27 -3.29 -24.47
C ARG A 118 36.29 -2.72 -25.44
N ASP A 119 35.85 -1.89 -26.39
CA ASP A 119 36.73 -1.25 -27.36
C ASP A 119 37.72 -0.29 -26.68
N LEU A 120 37.23 0.54 -25.74
CA LEU A 120 38.08 1.43 -24.95
C LEU A 120 39.12 0.66 -24.12
N ARG A 121 38.73 -0.46 -23.49
CA ARG A 121 39.67 -1.32 -22.76
C ARG A 121 40.73 -1.92 -23.67
N PHE A 122 40.35 -2.34 -24.88
CA PHE A 122 41.28 -2.85 -25.87
C PHE A 122 42.29 -1.78 -26.31
N VAL A 123 41.81 -0.57 -26.67
CA VAL A 123 42.67 0.55 -27.05
C VAL A 123 43.61 0.94 -25.90
N ASN A 124 43.10 0.98 -24.66
CA ASN A 124 43.92 1.28 -23.49
C ASN A 124 45.02 0.23 -23.28
N SER A 125 44.70 -1.06 -23.41
CA SER A 125 45.68 -2.15 -23.35
C SER A 125 46.76 -2.03 -24.45
N GLN A 126 46.37 -1.64 -25.66
CA GLN A 126 47.32 -1.42 -26.75
C GLN A 126 48.24 -0.22 -26.46
N GLN A 127 47.68 0.89 -25.99
CA GLN A 127 48.45 2.08 -25.60
C GLN A 127 49.42 1.78 -24.46
N LEU A 128 49.00 1.00 -23.45
CA LEU A 128 49.89 0.56 -22.38
C LEU A 128 51.05 -0.30 -22.89
N SER A 129 50.77 -1.22 -23.83
CA SER A 129 51.84 -2.03 -24.45
C SER A 129 52.83 -1.16 -25.22
N ARG A 130 52.33 -0.15 -25.97
CA ARG A 130 53.16 0.79 -26.70
C ARG A 130 54.01 1.68 -25.77
N ILE A 131 53.45 2.11 -24.66
CA ILE A 131 54.19 2.86 -23.63
C ILE A 131 55.34 2.00 -23.09
N ASN A 132 55.07 0.73 -22.75
CA ASN A 132 56.11 -0.18 -22.26
C ASN A 132 57.23 -0.42 -23.28
N GLU A 133 56.90 -0.55 -24.58
CA GLU A 133 57.90 -0.65 -25.66
C GLU A 133 58.78 0.60 -25.72
N LEU A 134 58.16 1.79 -25.72
CA LEU A 134 58.89 3.06 -25.76
C LEU A 134 59.76 3.26 -24.51
N GLU A 135 59.27 2.86 -23.34
CA GLU A 135 60.05 2.88 -22.09
C GLU A 135 61.28 1.98 -22.20
N LEU A 136 61.13 0.77 -22.78
CA LEU A 136 62.25 -0.14 -23.02
C LEU A 136 63.27 0.45 -24.02
N GLU A 137 62.78 0.97 -25.15
CA GLU A 137 63.62 1.66 -26.15
C GLU A 137 64.37 2.86 -25.56
N CYS A 138 63.74 3.62 -24.66
CA CYS A 138 64.36 4.74 -23.95
C CYS A 138 65.47 4.26 -23.01
N VAL A 139 65.23 3.18 -22.27
CA VAL A 139 66.22 2.58 -21.36
C VAL A 139 67.42 2.06 -22.17
N ASP A 140 67.19 1.34 -23.26
CA ASP A 140 68.25 0.83 -24.14
C ASP A 140 69.06 1.96 -24.78
N SER A 141 68.39 3.03 -25.23
CA SER A 141 69.06 4.21 -25.78
C SER A 141 69.89 4.93 -24.73
N SER A 142 69.39 5.06 -23.51
CA SER A 142 70.13 5.64 -22.38
C SER A 142 71.37 4.80 -22.01
N LYS A 143 71.26 3.47 -22.05
CA LYS A 143 72.39 2.55 -21.83
C LYS A 143 73.46 2.72 -22.91
N LYS A 144 73.06 2.75 -24.19
CA LYS A 144 73.98 2.98 -25.33
C LYS A 144 74.70 4.34 -25.22
N LEU A 145 73.99 5.39 -24.79
CA LEU A 145 74.59 6.71 -24.55
C LEU A 145 75.63 6.66 -23.42
N MET A 146 75.34 5.96 -22.31
CA MET A 146 76.32 5.78 -21.24
C MET A 146 77.56 4.99 -21.70
N GLU A 147 77.38 3.94 -22.51
CA GLU A 147 78.49 3.17 -23.09
C GLU A 147 79.35 4.05 -24.01
N GLN A 148 78.73 4.87 -24.88
CA GLN A 148 79.45 5.82 -25.73
C GLN A 148 80.20 6.89 -24.92
N GLN A 149 79.58 7.42 -23.85
CA GLN A 149 80.25 8.36 -22.94
C GLN A 149 81.44 7.71 -22.21
N CYS A 150 81.34 6.45 -21.77
CA CYS A 150 82.47 5.73 -21.17
C CYS A 150 83.62 5.54 -22.17
N ILE A 151 83.32 5.24 -23.43
CA ILE A 151 84.32 5.15 -24.50
C ILE A 151 84.98 6.53 -24.75
N GLU A 152 84.21 7.62 -24.74
CA GLU A 152 84.76 8.99 -24.84
C GLU A 152 85.63 9.38 -23.64
N TYR A 153 85.23 9.04 -22.40
CA TYR A 153 86.07 9.25 -21.21
C TYR A 153 87.36 8.43 -21.25
N THR A 154 87.31 7.22 -21.79
CA THR A 154 88.51 6.37 -21.99
C THR A 154 89.41 6.95 -23.09
N ARG A 155 88.83 7.60 -24.11
CA ARG A 155 89.55 8.29 -25.18
C ARG A 155 90.13 9.66 -24.76
N ALA A 156 89.42 10.38 -23.89
CA ALA A 156 89.84 11.66 -23.32
C ALA A 156 90.84 11.48 -22.16
N GLY A 157 90.84 10.33 -21.47
CA GLY A 157 91.72 10.00 -20.36
C GLY A 157 93.18 9.67 -20.72
N ILE A 158 93.57 9.73 -22.00
CA ILE A 158 94.96 9.49 -22.44
C ILE A 158 95.79 10.79 -22.52
N ASN A 159 95.20 11.98 -22.41
CA ASN A 159 95.96 13.24 -22.46
C ASN A 159 95.95 13.99 -21.11
N THR A 160 96.98 13.68 -20.33
CA THR A 160 97.77 14.52 -19.39
C THR A 160 97.43 16.01 -19.25
N GLY A 161 97.44 16.50 -17.99
CA GLY A 161 97.94 17.85 -17.67
C GLY A 161 97.19 18.63 -16.58
N PRO A 162 97.81 18.99 -15.43
CA PRO A 162 97.16 19.58 -14.25
C PRO A 162 97.16 21.12 -14.28
N ALA A 163 96.15 21.79 -13.69
CA ALA A 163 96.26 23.08 -12.99
C ALA A 163 94.90 23.81 -12.76
N SER A 164 94.68 24.22 -11.51
CA SER A 164 94.18 25.54 -11.09
C SER A 164 92.69 25.95 -11.28
N LYS A 165 92.15 26.48 -10.17
CA LYS A 165 90.98 27.39 -9.99
C LYS A 165 89.60 26.74 -9.84
N LYS A 166 89.20 26.56 -8.57
CA LYS A 166 87.78 26.53 -8.16
C LYS A 166 87.19 27.94 -8.28
N LYS A 167 86.23 28.13 -9.17
CA LYS A 167 85.19 29.18 -9.10
C LYS A 167 83.81 28.51 -9.13
N PRO A 168 82.78 29.14 -8.54
CA PRO A 168 81.58 28.44 -8.07
C PRO A 168 80.31 28.75 -8.90
N ILE A 169 79.18 28.11 -8.52
CA ILE A 169 77.77 28.47 -8.80
C ILE A 169 77.21 27.97 -10.16
N PRO A 170 75.89 27.70 -10.39
CA PRO A 170 74.73 27.44 -9.50
C PRO A 170 73.89 26.18 -9.86
N GLN A 171 72.99 25.87 -8.93
CA GLN A 171 71.74 25.12 -9.13
C GLN A 171 70.83 25.76 -10.21
N SER A 172 70.14 24.92 -10.99
CA SER A 172 68.76 25.19 -11.41
C SER A 172 67.99 23.85 -11.44
N SER A 173 67.17 23.65 -10.42
CA SER A 173 65.70 23.56 -10.52
C SER A 173 65.25 22.33 -11.32
N SER A 174 65.02 21.21 -10.64
CA SER A 174 63.69 20.82 -10.15
C SER A 174 62.93 19.93 -11.13
N VAL A 175 63.09 18.62 -11.00
CA VAL A 175 62.02 17.67 -11.30
C VAL A 175 61.99 16.66 -10.17
N SER A 176 61.15 16.93 -9.18
CA SER A 176 60.78 15.97 -8.14
C SER A 176 60.13 14.75 -8.80
N ARG A 177 60.91 13.67 -8.89
CA ARG A 177 60.44 12.32 -9.22
C ARG A 177 59.56 11.80 -8.08
N GLY A 178 58.24 11.94 -8.21
CA GLY A 178 57.28 11.19 -7.41
C GLY A 178 57.17 9.76 -7.93
N ARG A 179 57.93 8.82 -7.33
CA ARG A 179 57.72 7.37 -7.52
C ARG A 179 56.37 6.99 -6.89
N LEU A 180 55.40 6.56 -7.70
CA LEU A 180 54.24 5.83 -7.20
C LEU A 180 54.65 4.38 -6.90
N ARG A 181 54.77 4.05 -5.61
CA ARG A 181 54.89 2.66 -5.16
C ARG A 181 53.53 1.97 -5.25
N LYS A 182 53.54 0.84 -5.94
CA LYS A 182 52.51 -0.20 -5.97
C LYS A 182 52.35 -0.77 -4.56
N ILE A 183 51.23 -0.49 -3.88
CA ILE A 183 50.85 -1.22 -2.65
C ILE A 183 49.94 -2.37 -3.10
N VAL A 184 50.51 -3.57 -3.13
CA VAL A 184 49.78 -4.84 -3.19
C VAL A 184 49.51 -5.25 -1.75
N SER A 185 48.25 -5.59 -1.48
CA SER A 185 47.72 -6.09 -0.22
C SER A 185 48.10 -7.55 0.02
N GLU A 186 48.79 -7.85 1.13
CA GLU A 186 48.78 -9.19 1.74
C GLU A 186 49.15 -9.12 3.25
N PRO A 187 48.60 -10.00 4.11
CA PRO A 187 48.38 -9.72 5.54
C PRO A 187 49.55 -10.09 6.47
N LEU A 188 49.58 -9.35 7.58
CA LEU A 188 50.55 -9.40 8.68
C LEU A 188 50.55 -10.74 9.44
N ARG A 189 51.74 -11.29 9.66
CA ARG A 189 52.04 -12.28 10.70
C ARG A 189 52.96 -11.65 11.75
N VAL A 190 52.52 -11.72 12.99
CA VAL A 190 53.14 -11.21 14.23
C VAL A 190 54.38 -12.03 14.59
N ILE A 191 55.54 -11.38 14.83
CA ILE A 191 56.61 -11.84 15.75
C ILE A 191 57.33 -10.60 16.34
N SER A 192 57.45 -10.55 17.68
CA SER A 192 58.18 -9.54 18.48
C SER A 192 59.61 -10.07 18.86
N PRO A 193 60.45 -9.34 19.63
CA PRO A 193 61.85 -9.05 19.25
C PRO A 193 62.92 -9.77 20.10
N SER A 194 64.18 -9.77 19.67
CA SER A 194 65.35 -10.09 20.52
C SER A 194 66.60 -9.40 19.98
N GLN A 195 67.20 -8.52 20.80
CA GLN A 195 68.49 -8.68 21.51
C GLN A 195 69.63 -8.01 20.72
N LYS A 196 70.11 -6.83 21.13
CA LYS A 196 71.16 -6.55 22.15
C LYS A 196 72.48 -7.28 21.87
N ASP A 197 73.49 -6.50 21.51
CA ASP A 197 74.92 -6.54 21.90
C ASP A 197 75.48 -5.13 21.57
N SER A 198 75.85 -4.25 22.51
CA SER A 198 77.04 -4.22 23.42
C SER A 198 78.34 -4.29 22.62
N CYS A 199 79.11 -3.20 22.46
CA CYS A 199 80.22 -2.72 23.32
C CYS A 199 80.95 -1.64 22.47
N ASP A 200 81.67 -0.61 22.90
CA ASP A 200 82.63 -0.48 24.00
C ASP A 200 82.89 1.01 24.35
N MET A 201 83.52 1.18 25.51
CA MET A 201 83.85 2.42 26.21
C MET A 201 85.13 3.12 25.71
N ALA A 202 85.20 4.40 26.07
CA ALA A 202 86.37 5.14 26.58
C ALA A 202 87.04 6.18 25.66
N GLY A 203 87.30 7.35 26.27
CA GLY A 203 88.26 8.34 25.79
C GLY A 203 87.69 9.76 25.78
N GLY A 204 87.66 10.41 26.94
CA GLY A 204 87.33 11.83 27.00
C GLY A 204 88.42 12.71 26.39
N GLN A 205 88.00 13.86 25.85
CA GLN A 205 88.59 15.15 26.16
C GLN A 205 87.69 16.26 25.61
N GLU A 206 87.46 17.24 26.46
CA GLU A 206 86.71 18.45 26.18
C GLU A 206 87.32 19.21 25.00
N ASN A 207 86.47 19.61 24.06
CA ASN A 207 86.61 20.88 23.37
C ASN A 207 85.22 21.36 22.98
N GLN A 208 84.82 22.49 23.58
CA GLN A 208 83.58 23.19 23.27
C GLN A 208 83.58 23.58 21.79
N VAL A 209 82.67 23.02 21.01
CA VAL A 209 82.39 23.48 19.64
C VAL A 209 81.01 24.14 19.65
N PRO A 210 80.89 25.44 19.26
CA PRO A 210 79.61 26.18 19.21
C PRO A 210 78.60 25.65 18.18
N HIS A 211 78.86 24.50 17.57
CA HIS A 211 78.09 23.94 16.47
C HIS A 211 76.87 23.12 16.94
N LEU A 212 76.90 22.63 18.19
CA LEU A 212 75.80 21.85 18.77
C LEU A 212 74.57 22.70 19.11
N ASP A 213 74.74 23.96 19.52
CA ASP A 213 73.60 24.84 19.84
C ASP A 213 72.92 25.37 18.58
N THR A 214 73.69 25.61 17.50
CA THR A 214 73.13 25.96 16.18
C THR A 214 72.38 24.76 15.59
N LEU A 215 72.96 23.56 15.63
CA LEU A 215 72.30 22.33 15.18
C LEU A 215 71.07 21.97 16.02
N ARG A 216 71.10 22.24 17.34
CA ARG A 216 69.95 22.03 18.24
C ARG A 216 68.86 23.06 17.98
N SER A 217 69.21 24.31 17.70
CA SER A 217 68.25 25.36 17.31
C SER A 217 67.63 25.06 15.95
N GLU A 218 68.42 24.61 14.97
CA GLU A 218 67.94 24.17 13.66
C GLU A 218 67.08 22.90 13.74
N GLN A 219 67.44 21.93 14.60
CA GLN A 219 66.59 20.77 14.89
C GLN A 219 65.28 21.16 15.56
N SER A 220 65.31 22.10 16.51
CA SER A 220 64.10 22.60 17.18
C SER A 220 63.18 23.31 16.18
N LEU A 221 63.74 24.12 15.28
CA LEU A 221 62.98 24.84 14.25
C LEU A 221 62.43 23.89 13.17
N LEU A 222 63.18 22.84 12.80
CA LEU A 222 62.71 21.77 11.91
C LEU A 222 61.63 20.92 12.57
N GLN A 223 61.74 20.66 13.88
CA GLN A 223 60.74 19.90 14.63
C GLN A 223 59.44 20.69 14.82
N GLU A 224 59.53 22.01 15.01
CA GLU A 224 58.39 22.93 15.02
C GLU A 224 57.72 23.02 13.65
N LYS A 225 58.48 23.15 12.56
CA LYS A 225 57.91 23.12 11.20
C LYS A 225 57.26 21.77 10.86
N CYS A 226 57.87 20.65 11.29
CA CYS A 226 57.29 19.32 11.12
C CYS A 226 56.01 19.14 11.96
N SER A 227 55.94 19.71 13.17
CA SER A 227 54.74 19.64 14.00
C SER A 227 53.62 20.53 13.45
N GLU A 228 53.94 21.72 12.93
CA GLU A 228 52.99 22.59 12.22
C GLU A 228 52.46 21.93 10.94
N GLN A 229 53.32 21.29 10.15
CA GLN A 229 52.92 20.60 8.92
C GLN A 229 52.09 19.35 9.22
N ALA A 230 52.40 18.63 10.31
CA ALA A 230 51.58 17.54 10.82
C ALA A 230 50.21 18.03 11.33
N ALA A 231 50.16 19.15 12.06
CA ALA A 231 48.91 19.77 12.50
C ALA A 231 48.05 20.22 11.31
N SER A 232 48.66 20.80 10.28
CA SER A 232 47.98 21.20 9.05
C SER A 232 47.39 20.00 8.28
N LEU A 233 48.11 18.87 8.24
CA LEU A 233 47.61 17.62 7.66
C LEU A 233 46.44 17.02 8.46
N VAL A 234 46.48 17.08 9.79
CA VAL A 234 45.37 16.65 10.65
C VAL A 234 44.13 17.51 10.41
N LEU A 235 44.30 18.83 10.32
CA LEU A 235 43.21 19.78 10.07
C LEU A 235 42.59 19.57 8.67
N LEU A 236 43.41 19.31 7.65
CA LEU A 236 42.95 18.97 6.31
C LEU A 236 42.18 17.64 6.27
N ASN A 237 42.62 16.64 7.04
CA ASN A 237 41.93 15.36 7.17
C ASN A 237 40.59 15.50 7.90
N GLU A 238 40.54 16.27 8.99
CA GLU A 238 39.29 16.59 9.70
C GLU A 238 38.30 17.35 8.81
N MET A 239 38.76 18.35 8.04
CA MET A 239 37.91 19.04 7.08
C MET A 239 37.39 18.11 5.98
N SER A 240 38.20 17.15 5.55
CA SER A 240 37.79 16.17 4.53
C SER A 240 36.74 15.20 5.07
N LEU A 241 36.87 14.78 6.34
CA LEU A 241 35.87 13.96 7.03
C LEU A 241 34.55 14.73 7.20
N LYS A 242 34.60 15.97 7.71
CA LYS A 242 33.41 16.83 7.84
C LYS A 242 32.70 17.08 6.51
N ARG A 243 33.45 17.28 5.41
CA ARG A 243 32.86 17.38 4.06
C ARG A 243 32.16 16.09 3.63
N ARG A 244 32.72 14.93 3.98
CA ARG A 244 32.13 13.62 3.69
C ARG A 244 30.82 13.42 4.47
N ASP A 245 30.78 13.84 5.72
CA ASP A 245 29.58 13.77 6.56
C ASP A 245 28.47 14.71 6.06
N ILE A 246 28.82 15.93 5.65
CA ILE A 246 27.84 16.88 5.05
C ILE A 246 27.24 16.31 3.76
N VAL A 247 28.06 15.69 2.89
CA VAL A 247 27.58 15.04 1.66
C VAL A 247 26.67 13.86 1.98
N PHE A 248 27.00 13.08 3.02
CA PHE A 248 26.18 11.97 3.47
C PHE A 248 24.81 12.44 3.99
N VAL A 249 24.80 13.43 4.89
CA VAL A 249 23.57 14.02 5.44
C VAL A 249 22.69 14.64 4.34
N ASN A 250 23.29 15.33 3.36
CA ASN A 250 22.52 15.92 2.27
C ASN A 250 21.91 14.85 1.34
N LYS A 251 22.63 13.75 1.12
CA LYS A 251 22.12 12.58 0.37
C LYS A 251 21.00 11.86 1.13
N GLU A 252 21.11 11.75 2.45
CA GLU A 252 20.10 11.21 3.35
C GLU A 252 18.82 12.07 3.35
N SER A 253 18.96 13.40 3.48
CA SER A 253 17.84 14.34 3.40
C SER A 253 17.16 14.32 2.03
N SER A 254 17.92 14.24 0.94
CA SER A 254 17.38 14.10 -0.42
C SER A 254 16.58 12.79 -0.59
N ARG A 255 17.06 11.69 0.02
CA ARG A 255 16.35 10.41 0.03
C ARG A 255 15.04 10.49 0.80
N LYS A 256 15.05 11.08 2.00
CA LYS A 256 13.84 11.30 2.82
C LYS A 256 12.82 12.20 2.11
N MET A 257 13.28 13.24 1.41
CA MET A 257 12.41 14.10 0.60
C MET A 257 11.76 13.34 -0.56
N LEU A 258 12.50 12.45 -1.23
CA LEU A 258 11.96 11.63 -2.31
C LEU A 258 10.92 10.63 -1.78
N GLU A 259 11.21 10.02 -0.62
CA GLU A 259 10.31 9.09 0.06
C GLU A 259 9.00 9.77 0.52
N SER A 260 9.11 10.98 1.08
CA SER A 260 7.97 11.82 1.44
C SER A 260 7.10 12.18 0.22
N LYS A 261 7.71 12.48 -0.94
CA LYS A 261 6.97 12.72 -2.19
C LYS A 261 6.21 11.48 -2.68
N VAL A 262 6.79 10.28 -2.53
CA VAL A 262 6.11 9.02 -2.89
C VAL A 262 4.89 8.80 -1.99
N TYR A 263 5.03 9.00 -0.68
CA TYR A 263 3.88 8.90 0.24
C TYR A 263 2.81 9.94 -0.07
N TRP A 264 3.19 11.18 -0.37
CA TRP A 264 2.24 12.23 -0.76
C TRP A 264 1.45 11.86 -2.01
N CYS A 265 2.10 11.29 -3.03
CA CYS A 265 1.42 10.77 -4.22
C CYS A 265 0.48 9.59 -3.89
N GLN A 266 0.85 8.71 -2.96
CA GLN A 266 0.00 7.61 -2.52
C GLN A 266 -1.23 8.09 -1.74
N VAL A 267 -1.06 9.05 -0.84
CA VAL A 267 -2.18 9.68 -0.11
C VAL A 267 -3.12 10.34 -1.09
N ARG A 268 -2.59 11.15 -2.02
CA ARG A 268 -3.41 11.79 -3.06
C ARG A 268 -4.17 10.78 -3.93
N ALA A 269 -3.54 9.66 -4.29
CA ALA A 269 -4.21 8.60 -5.04
C ALA A 269 -5.34 7.94 -4.22
N ARG A 270 -5.12 7.73 -2.90
CA ARG A 270 -6.15 7.25 -1.98
C ARG A 270 -7.28 8.25 -1.82
N ASP A 271 -6.99 9.53 -1.68
CA ASP A 271 -8.01 10.57 -1.54
C ASP A 271 -8.85 10.70 -2.82
N CYS A 272 -8.22 10.59 -4.00
CA CYS A 272 -8.96 10.52 -5.26
C CYS A 272 -9.83 9.27 -5.34
N GLU A 273 -9.37 8.12 -4.82
CA GLU A 273 -10.16 6.89 -4.79
C GLU A 273 -11.28 6.96 -3.76
N ILE A 274 -11.06 7.58 -2.60
CA ILE A 274 -12.10 7.87 -1.61
C ILE A 274 -13.13 8.80 -2.23
N ALA A 275 -12.73 9.88 -2.90
CA ALA A 275 -13.65 10.78 -3.57
C ALA A 275 -14.45 10.07 -4.67
N ARG A 276 -13.80 9.17 -5.43
CA ARG A 276 -14.47 8.33 -6.44
C ARG A 276 -15.47 7.39 -5.79
N LEU A 277 -15.08 6.64 -4.77
CA LEU A 277 -15.95 5.72 -4.03
C LEU A 277 -17.11 6.46 -3.35
N SER A 278 -16.84 7.60 -2.71
CA SER A 278 -17.87 8.47 -2.12
C SER A 278 -18.84 8.98 -3.17
N SER A 279 -18.36 9.41 -4.34
CA SER A 279 -19.23 9.82 -5.46
C SER A 279 -20.04 8.66 -6.04
N LEU A 280 -19.55 7.42 -5.95
CA LEU A 280 -20.29 6.23 -6.37
C LEU A 280 -21.35 5.80 -5.34
N LEU A 281 -21.18 6.22 -4.09
CA LEU A 281 -22.13 6.00 -3.00
C LEU A 281 -23.16 7.14 -2.88
N GLU A 282 -22.85 8.33 -3.39
CA GLU A 282 -23.78 9.45 -3.57
C GLU A 282 -24.71 9.18 -4.76
N GLY A 283 -25.85 8.55 -4.48
CA GLY A 283 -26.87 8.25 -5.50
C GLY A 283 -27.77 7.07 -5.19
N GLY A 284 -27.45 6.28 -4.16
CA GLY A 284 -28.35 5.25 -3.66
C GLY A 284 -29.68 5.83 -3.15
N ARG A 285 -30.75 5.02 -3.17
CA ARG A 285 -32.04 5.38 -2.55
C ARG A 285 -31.79 5.89 -1.12
N PRO A 286 -32.44 7.00 -0.70
CA PRO A 286 -32.28 7.50 0.66
C PRO A 286 -32.59 6.37 1.64
N HIS A 287 -31.78 6.19 2.69
CA HIS A 287 -31.96 5.15 3.69
C HIS A 287 -33.41 5.09 4.23
N LYS A 288 -34.08 6.26 4.32
CA LYS A 288 -35.49 6.37 4.69
C LYS A 288 -36.44 5.63 3.73
N ALA A 289 -36.19 5.70 2.43
CA ALA A 289 -37.00 5.03 1.40
C ALA A 289 -36.75 3.50 1.35
N VAL A 290 -35.57 3.03 1.79
CA VAL A 290 -35.27 1.60 1.91
C VAL A 290 -35.92 1.00 3.16
N CYS A 291 -36.03 1.77 4.25
CA CYS A 291 -36.74 1.36 5.46
C CYS A 291 -38.26 1.28 5.27
N GLU A 292 -38.87 2.14 4.45
CA GLU A 292 -40.32 2.13 4.23
C GLU A 292 -40.81 0.93 3.40
N ASP A 293 -39.97 0.38 2.53
CA ASP A 293 -40.30 -0.75 1.67
C ASP A 293 -40.18 -2.12 2.39
N PHE A 294 -39.53 -2.17 3.56
CA PHE A 294 -39.40 -3.37 4.40
C PHE A 294 -40.17 -3.25 5.71
N LYS A 295 -41.52 -3.23 5.65
CA LYS A 295 -42.41 -3.33 6.83
C LYS A 295 -42.48 -4.76 7.42
N CYS A 296 -41.32 -5.42 7.57
CA CYS A 296 -41.23 -6.75 8.14
C CYS A 296 -39.97 -6.87 9.02
N ASN A 297 -39.85 -6.12 10.12
CA ASN A 297 -39.05 -6.55 11.27
C ASN A 297 -39.29 -5.65 12.50
N ASN A 298 -40.03 -6.16 13.48
CA ASN A 298 -40.16 -5.54 14.83
C ASN A 298 -38.78 -5.28 15.47
N LYS A 299 -37.74 -6.00 15.05
CA LYS A 299 -36.35 -5.79 15.48
C LYS A 299 -35.77 -4.44 15.07
N PHE A 300 -36.20 -3.87 13.94
CA PHE A 300 -35.71 -2.56 13.51
C PHE A 300 -36.33 -1.46 14.36
N ASP A 301 -37.63 -1.55 14.67
CA ASP A 301 -38.29 -0.61 15.58
C ASP A 301 -37.71 -0.72 16.99
N GLU A 302 -37.42 -1.93 17.49
CA GLU A 302 -36.74 -2.15 18.77
C GLU A 302 -35.33 -1.55 18.82
N LEU A 303 -34.53 -1.75 17.75
CA LEU A 303 -33.19 -1.16 17.64
C LEU A 303 -33.25 0.35 17.48
N GLN A 304 -34.23 0.88 16.77
CA GLN A 304 -34.42 2.32 16.62
C GLN A 304 -34.87 2.95 17.95
N GLU A 305 -35.72 2.29 18.72
CA GLU A 305 -36.08 2.68 20.08
C GLU A 305 -34.89 2.60 21.04
N GLU A 306 -34.00 1.61 20.90
CA GLU A 306 -32.78 1.49 21.66
C GLU A 306 -31.76 2.59 21.30
N VAL A 307 -31.57 2.88 20.02
CA VAL A 307 -30.76 4.01 19.54
C VAL A 307 -31.34 5.34 20.05
N ASN A 308 -32.66 5.50 20.04
CA ASN A 308 -33.31 6.70 20.58
C ASN A 308 -33.16 6.81 22.12
N ARG A 309 -33.18 5.69 22.84
CA ARG A 309 -32.92 5.64 24.29
C ARG A 309 -31.46 5.99 24.60
N LEU A 310 -30.52 5.40 23.88
CA LEU A 310 -29.08 5.68 23.99
C LEU A 310 -28.77 7.13 23.61
N GLY A 311 -29.43 7.68 22.60
CA GLY A 311 -29.30 9.10 22.23
C GLY A 311 -29.78 10.04 23.33
N LYS A 312 -30.89 9.69 24.01
CA LYS A 312 -31.37 10.47 25.17
C LYS A 312 -30.42 10.38 26.36
N THR A 313 -29.88 9.20 26.66
CA THR A 313 -28.91 9.05 27.76
C THR A 313 -27.59 9.76 27.46
N ASN A 314 -27.10 9.71 26.22
CA ASN A 314 -25.90 10.44 25.82
C ASN A 314 -26.10 11.95 25.98
N LYS A 315 -27.25 12.48 25.54
CA LYS A 315 -27.57 13.90 25.74
C LYS A 315 -27.63 14.28 27.22
N GLN A 316 -28.24 13.44 28.07
CA GLN A 316 -28.26 13.67 29.52
C GLN A 316 -26.85 13.64 30.13
N LEU A 317 -25.98 12.74 29.67
CA LEU A 317 -24.59 12.67 30.12
C LEU A 317 -23.78 13.89 29.64
N GLU A 318 -24.03 14.37 28.42
CA GLU A 318 -23.44 15.61 27.89
C GLU A 318 -23.89 16.83 28.71
N ASP A 319 -25.18 16.95 29.02
CA ASP A 319 -25.72 18.01 29.87
C ASP A 319 -25.11 17.95 31.29
N HIS A 320 -25.00 16.76 31.87
CA HIS A 320 -24.36 16.56 33.17
C HIS A 320 -22.86 16.88 33.15
N LEU A 321 -22.15 16.56 32.06
CA LEU A 321 -20.75 16.91 31.89
C LEU A 321 -20.58 18.42 31.77
N ALA A 322 -21.43 19.09 30.98
CA ALA A 322 -21.43 20.55 30.85
C ALA A 322 -21.67 21.25 32.20
N ASP A 323 -22.65 20.78 32.97
CA ASP A 323 -22.93 21.27 34.32
C ASP A 323 -21.75 21.05 35.28
N ALA A 324 -21.09 19.89 35.20
CA ALA A 324 -19.92 19.59 36.03
C ALA A 324 -18.73 20.51 35.67
N VAL A 325 -18.50 20.75 34.38
CA VAL A 325 -17.45 21.67 33.90
C VAL A 325 -17.76 23.11 34.31
N MET A 326 -19.01 23.55 34.23
CA MET A 326 -19.42 24.88 34.70
C MET A 326 -19.18 25.04 36.20
N LYS A 327 -19.56 24.04 37.02
CA LYS A 327 -19.30 24.03 38.46
C LYS A 327 -17.79 24.03 38.78
N GLN A 328 -16.98 23.32 37.98
CA GLN A 328 -15.52 23.36 38.11
C GLN A 328 -14.96 24.75 37.78
N HIS A 329 -15.45 25.38 36.71
CA HIS A 329 -15.04 26.73 36.34
C HIS A 329 -15.38 27.74 37.44
N GLU A 330 -16.60 27.68 37.99
CA GLU A 330 -17.01 28.50 39.13
C GLU A 330 -16.16 28.27 40.38
N ALA A 331 -15.81 27.02 40.69
CA ALA A 331 -14.95 26.68 41.81
C ALA A 331 -13.52 27.24 41.59
N MET A 332 -13.01 27.14 40.36
CA MET A 332 -11.72 27.70 39.97
C MET A 332 -11.72 29.23 40.06
N THR A 333 -12.75 29.91 39.54
CA THR A 333 -12.88 31.36 39.69
C THR A 333 -12.95 31.79 41.16
N ARG A 334 -13.65 31.02 41.99
CA ARG A 334 -13.69 31.26 43.45
C ARG A 334 -12.30 31.06 44.09
N ALA A 335 -11.56 30.03 43.70
CA ALA A 335 -10.20 29.78 44.18
C ALA A 335 -9.22 30.89 43.77
N ILE A 336 -9.31 31.39 42.54
CA ILE A 336 -8.51 32.53 42.06
C ILE A 336 -8.81 33.79 42.88
N LYS A 337 -10.09 34.12 43.08
CA LYS A 337 -10.50 35.26 43.91
C LYS A 337 -9.99 35.15 45.36
N LEU A 338 -10.01 33.95 45.94
CA LEU A 338 -9.45 33.70 47.27
C LEU A 338 -7.92 33.83 47.28
N ALA A 339 -7.23 33.39 46.23
CA ALA A 339 -5.78 33.56 46.10
C ALA A 339 -5.39 35.04 46.01
N ASP A 340 -6.12 35.85 45.25
CA ASP A 340 -5.92 37.30 45.16
C ASP A 340 -6.14 37.98 46.53
N GLN A 341 -7.18 37.59 47.26
CA GLN A 341 -7.45 38.08 48.61
C GLN A 341 -6.35 37.70 49.61
N LEU A 342 -5.81 36.48 49.51
CA LEU A 342 -4.67 36.05 50.32
C LEU A 342 -3.40 36.82 49.98
N GLU A 343 -3.19 37.16 48.70
CA GLU A 343 -2.08 38.03 48.30
C GLU A 343 -2.24 39.47 48.82
N THR A 344 -3.44 40.04 48.78
CA THR A 344 -3.68 41.39 49.36
C THR A 344 -3.44 41.38 50.86
N VAL A 345 -3.97 40.38 51.58
CA VAL A 345 -3.73 40.25 53.03
C VAL A 345 -2.24 40.06 53.33
N LYS A 346 -1.52 39.26 52.53
CA LYS A 346 -0.06 39.12 52.66
C LYS A 346 0.70 40.42 52.40
N ARG A 347 0.22 41.28 51.51
CA ARG A 347 0.79 42.63 51.32
C ARG A 347 0.50 43.48 52.55
N ASP A 348 -0.74 43.50 53.03
CA ASP A 348 -1.17 44.30 54.17
C ASP A 348 -0.45 43.90 55.46
N THR A 349 -0.19 42.60 55.71
CA THR A 349 0.64 42.16 56.83
C THR A 349 2.09 42.59 56.68
N ARG A 350 2.65 42.57 55.46
CA ARG A 350 4.02 43.09 55.20
C ARG A 350 4.12 44.61 55.35
N TYR A 351 3.02 45.34 55.15
CA TYR A 351 2.94 46.78 55.44
C TYR A 351 2.80 47.03 56.95
N ALA A 352 1.96 46.26 57.65
CA ALA A 352 1.83 46.35 59.11
C ALA A 352 3.11 45.93 59.87
N GLU A 353 3.88 44.97 59.35
CA GLU A 353 5.20 44.57 59.88
C GLU A 353 6.28 45.66 59.69
N ARG A 354 6.08 46.63 58.79
CA ARG A 354 7.02 47.75 58.57
C ARG A 354 6.70 48.99 59.41
N ASP A 355 5.46 49.13 59.90
CA ASP A 355 4.97 50.35 60.56
C ASP A 355 4.56 50.14 62.04
N GLY A 356 4.83 48.99 62.66
CA GLY A 356 4.36 48.69 64.02
C GLY A 356 5.47 48.33 65.02
N ASP A 357 6.00 49.34 65.70
CA ASP A 357 6.66 49.17 67.01
C ASP A 357 5.62 48.93 68.12
N GLU A 358 5.94 47.98 69.00
CA GLU A 358 5.50 47.82 70.41
C GLU A 358 3.99 47.87 70.75
N GLU A 359 3.33 46.70 70.83
CA GLU A 359 2.35 46.44 71.92
C GLU A 359 2.13 44.92 72.15
N HIS A 360 2.94 44.32 73.01
CA HIS A 360 2.67 43.00 73.60
C HIS A 360 1.41 43.07 74.49
N CYS A 361 0.31 42.42 74.09
CA CYS A 361 -0.57 41.59 74.97
C CYS A 361 -1.85 41.05 74.27
N LYS A 362 -2.25 41.51 73.07
CA LYS A 362 -3.46 41.00 72.38
C LYS A 362 -3.22 39.85 71.39
N ASP A 363 -1.97 39.53 71.10
CA ASP A 363 -1.62 38.55 70.08
C ASP A 363 -1.67 37.09 70.56
N SER A 364 -1.57 36.80 71.86
CA SER A 364 -1.60 35.41 72.34
C SER A 364 -2.99 34.74 72.16
N SER A 365 -4.08 35.48 72.33
CA SER A 365 -5.45 34.96 72.11
C SER A 365 -5.80 34.81 70.63
N LYS A 366 -5.35 35.74 69.78
CA LYS A 366 -5.56 35.64 68.32
C LYS A 366 -4.65 34.58 67.72
N PHE A 367 -3.42 34.44 68.22
CA PHE A 367 -2.48 33.40 67.81
C PHE A 367 -3.00 32.01 68.19
N THR A 368 -3.56 31.81 69.38
CA THR A 368 -4.20 30.53 69.77
C THR A 368 -5.43 30.23 68.91
N GLN A 369 -6.30 31.22 68.64
CA GLN A 369 -7.43 31.03 67.72
C GLN A 369 -7.00 30.75 66.27
N LEU A 370 -5.94 31.40 65.80
CA LEU A 370 -5.37 31.15 64.47
C LEU A 370 -4.69 29.79 64.39
N GLN A 371 -4.01 29.35 65.45
CA GLN A 371 -3.40 28.03 65.56
C GLN A 371 -4.47 26.94 65.58
N GLU A 372 -5.55 27.09 66.35
CA GLU A 372 -6.68 26.14 66.34
C GLU A 372 -7.36 26.05 64.97
N ARG A 373 -7.52 27.19 64.27
CA ARG A 373 -8.05 27.21 62.91
C ARG A 373 -7.09 26.59 61.90
N LEU A 374 -5.78 26.78 62.07
CA LEU A 374 -4.76 26.13 61.24
C LEU A 374 -4.80 24.61 61.44
N ASP A 375 -4.81 24.15 62.69
CA ASP A 375 -4.90 22.73 63.04
C ASP A 375 -6.21 22.08 62.55
N GLN A 376 -7.30 22.86 62.48
CA GLN A 376 -8.57 22.42 61.94
C GLN A 376 -8.54 22.30 60.41
N VAL A 377 -7.97 23.29 59.71
CA VAL A 377 -7.77 23.24 58.25
C VAL A 377 -6.81 22.12 57.87
N GLU A 378 -5.75 21.87 58.65
CA GLU A 378 -4.82 20.77 58.42
C GLU A 378 -5.50 19.41 58.55
N ARG A 379 -6.37 19.23 59.55
CA ARG A 379 -7.20 18.02 59.69
C ARG A 379 -8.17 17.83 58.52
N GLU A 380 -8.82 18.91 58.07
CA GLU A 380 -9.69 18.86 56.90
C GLU A 380 -8.93 18.57 55.60
N LEU A 381 -7.72 19.12 55.45
CA LEU A 381 -6.85 18.84 54.31
C LEU A 381 -6.41 17.37 54.31
N GLN A 382 -6.07 16.81 55.47
CA GLN A 382 -5.66 15.42 55.62
C GLN A 382 -6.83 14.46 55.38
N TYR A 383 -8.03 14.81 55.84
CA TYR A 383 -9.26 14.09 55.53
C TYR A 383 -9.58 14.12 54.03
N ASN A 384 -9.49 15.28 53.38
CA ASN A 384 -9.70 15.41 51.93
C ASN A 384 -8.66 14.62 51.12
N LYS A 385 -7.39 14.60 51.53
CA LYS A 385 -6.36 13.75 50.91
C LYS A 385 -6.74 12.27 51.00
N SER A 386 -7.23 11.81 52.15
CA SER A 386 -7.67 10.42 52.33
C SER A 386 -8.88 10.07 51.46
N LEU A 387 -9.82 11.00 51.30
CA LEU A 387 -10.98 10.86 50.42
C LEU A 387 -10.57 10.82 48.95
N HIS A 388 -9.59 11.64 48.56
CA HIS A 388 -9.07 11.66 47.20
C HIS A 388 -8.42 10.32 46.82
N SER A 389 -7.55 9.77 47.67
CA SER A 389 -6.95 8.45 47.42
C SER A 389 -7.98 7.32 47.36
N ARG A 390 -9.06 7.40 48.16
CA ARG A 390 -10.18 6.44 48.09
C ARG A 390 -11.00 6.57 46.81
N LEU A 391 -11.08 7.78 46.25
CA LEU A 391 -11.82 8.04 45.02
C LEU A 391 -11.00 7.64 43.78
N GLU A 392 -9.68 7.85 43.81
CA GLU A 392 -8.75 7.36 42.79
C GLU A 392 -8.74 5.82 42.72
N THR A 393 -8.69 5.15 43.87
CA THR A 393 -8.76 3.67 43.92
C THR A 393 -10.08 3.14 43.38
N ALA A 394 -11.23 3.73 43.79
CA ALA A 394 -12.54 3.35 43.24
C ALA A 394 -12.68 3.61 41.73
N GLN A 395 -12.06 4.68 41.21
CA GLN A 395 -12.02 4.95 39.76
C GLN A 395 -11.15 3.95 39.00
N HIS A 396 -10.02 3.54 39.58
CA HIS A 396 -9.17 2.49 39.01
C HIS A 396 -9.90 1.14 38.95
N ASP A 397 -10.59 0.77 40.03
CA ASP A 397 -11.37 -0.48 40.09
C ASP A 397 -12.49 -0.49 39.04
N LYS A 398 -13.22 0.63 38.90
CA LYS A 398 -14.28 0.76 37.88
C LYS A 398 -13.75 0.64 36.44
N ARG A 399 -12.58 1.25 36.14
CA ARG A 399 -11.93 1.14 34.83
C ARG A 399 -11.48 -0.30 34.53
N LEU A 400 -11.04 -1.02 35.56
CA LEU A 400 -10.68 -2.44 35.45
C LEU A 400 -11.89 -3.32 35.15
N GLU A 401 -13.04 -3.08 35.81
CA GLU A 401 -14.28 -3.79 35.53
C GLU A 401 -14.81 -3.53 34.11
N GLU A 402 -14.79 -2.28 33.65
CA GLU A 402 -15.20 -1.90 32.28
C GLU A 402 -14.30 -2.55 31.22
N ALA A 403 -12.98 -2.58 31.43
CA ALA A 403 -12.03 -3.24 30.54
C ALA A 403 -12.21 -4.77 30.50
N GLN A 404 -12.50 -5.39 31.65
CA GLN A 404 -12.79 -6.82 31.74
C GLN A 404 -14.12 -7.19 31.06
N GLY A 405 -15.14 -6.34 31.18
CA GLY A 405 -16.43 -6.50 30.51
C GLY A 405 -16.31 -6.47 28.98
N SER A 406 -15.64 -5.45 28.45
CA SER A 406 -15.36 -5.33 27.00
C SER A 406 -14.59 -6.54 26.46
N SER A 407 -13.56 -6.98 27.20
CA SER A 407 -12.79 -8.17 26.83
C SER A 407 -13.60 -9.48 26.89
N ALA A 408 -14.60 -9.58 27.77
CA ALA A 408 -15.49 -10.74 27.85
C ALA A 408 -16.46 -10.80 26.67
N ASP A 409 -16.97 -9.65 26.22
CA ASP A 409 -17.85 -9.57 25.05
C ASP A 409 -17.11 -9.91 23.76
N ASP A 410 -15.85 -9.50 23.62
CA ASP A 410 -15.04 -9.87 22.46
C ASP A 410 -14.70 -11.36 22.45
N ARG A 411 -14.43 -11.97 23.62
CA ARG A 411 -14.29 -13.43 23.72
C ARG A 411 -15.57 -14.17 23.29
N ARG A 412 -16.75 -13.66 23.66
CA ARG A 412 -18.04 -14.25 23.22
C ARG A 412 -18.21 -14.15 21.71
N LYS A 413 -18.00 -12.97 21.11
CA LYS A 413 -18.07 -12.79 19.65
C LYS A 413 -17.12 -13.71 18.89
N MET A 414 -15.88 -13.87 19.38
CA MET A 414 -14.91 -14.78 18.77
C MET A 414 -15.36 -16.25 18.90
N THR A 415 -15.95 -16.63 20.03
CA THR A 415 -16.51 -17.97 20.24
C THR A 415 -17.68 -18.24 19.29
N ASP A 416 -18.61 -17.29 19.12
CA ASP A 416 -19.74 -17.41 18.19
C ASP A 416 -19.25 -17.53 16.74
N ARG A 417 -18.20 -16.80 16.38
CA ARG A 417 -17.61 -16.85 15.04
C ARG A 417 -16.87 -18.16 14.77
N ILE A 418 -16.20 -18.72 15.77
CA ILE A 418 -15.63 -20.07 15.71
C ILE A 418 -16.75 -21.09 15.46
N ASN A 419 -17.84 -21.03 16.23
CA ASN A 419 -18.98 -21.94 16.06
C ASN A 419 -19.60 -21.84 14.64
N GLN A 420 -19.72 -20.63 14.10
CA GLN A 420 -20.18 -20.42 12.72
C GLN A 420 -19.23 -21.05 11.69
N PHE A 421 -17.91 -20.89 11.86
CA PHE A 421 -16.95 -21.53 10.97
C PHE A 421 -16.97 -23.04 11.07
N THR A 422 -17.20 -23.61 12.27
CA THR A 422 -17.36 -25.05 12.45
C THR A 422 -18.59 -25.59 11.71
N LEU A 423 -19.71 -24.86 11.68
CA LEU A 423 -20.89 -25.25 10.91
C LEU A 423 -20.62 -25.22 9.40
N ILE A 424 -19.97 -24.15 8.90
CA ILE A 424 -19.60 -24.04 7.49
C ILE A 424 -18.64 -25.16 7.08
N GLU A 425 -17.69 -25.52 7.94
CA GLU A 425 -16.76 -26.62 7.69
C GLU A 425 -17.50 -27.96 7.58
N GLN A 426 -18.51 -28.20 8.42
CA GLN A 426 -19.37 -29.39 8.33
C GLN A 426 -20.14 -29.44 7.00
N ASP A 427 -20.80 -28.35 6.60
CA ASP A 427 -21.55 -28.28 5.33
C ASP A 427 -20.64 -28.52 4.12
N LEU A 428 -19.43 -27.95 4.13
CA LEU A 428 -18.45 -28.16 3.07
C LEU A 428 -17.94 -29.61 3.02
N MET A 429 -17.76 -30.26 4.17
CA MET A 429 -17.39 -31.67 4.22
C MET A 429 -18.50 -32.57 3.64
N GLU A 430 -19.78 -32.26 3.93
CA GLU A 430 -20.93 -32.96 3.36
C GLU A 430 -20.98 -32.79 1.84
N GLU A 431 -20.75 -31.58 1.33
CA GLU A 431 -20.71 -31.30 -0.11
C GLU A 431 -19.55 -32.03 -0.80
N ILE A 432 -18.36 -32.06 -0.20
CA ILE A 432 -17.22 -32.83 -0.71
C ILE A 432 -17.55 -34.32 -0.80
N GLN A 433 -18.27 -34.86 0.20
CA GLN A 433 -18.69 -36.25 0.21
C GLN A 433 -19.72 -36.53 -0.90
N HIS A 434 -20.70 -35.66 -1.08
CA HIS A 434 -21.69 -35.76 -2.16
C HIS A 434 -21.04 -35.69 -3.56
N LEU A 435 -20.06 -34.80 -3.76
CA LEU A 435 -19.30 -34.71 -5.00
C LEU A 435 -18.46 -35.96 -5.27
N LYS A 436 -17.86 -36.56 -4.24
CA LYS A 436 -17.12 -37.84 -4.36
C LYS A 436 -18.05 -38.98 -4.78
N GLU A 437 -19.25 -39.04 -4.20
CA GLU A 437 -20.25 -40.06 -4.53
C GLU A 437 -20.76 -39.90 -5.97
N SER A 438 -21.11 -38.68 -6.37
CA SER A 438 -21.50 -38.36 -7.76
C SER A 438 -20.39 -38.69 -8.77
N SER A 439 -19.13 -38.36 -8.46
CA SER A 439 -17.98 -38.74 -9.30
C SER A 439 -17.80 -40.25 -9.40
N SER A 440 -18.03 -41.00 -8.31
CA SER A 440 -17.96 -42.46 -8.31
C SER A 440 -19.05 -43.10 -9.18
N LEU A 441 -20.26 -42.54 -9.17
CA LEU A 441 -21.39 -42.98 -10.01
C LEU A 441 -21.11 -42.70 -11.49
N GLN A 442 -20.58 -41.52 -11.81
CA GLN A 442 -20.17 -41.19 -13.18
C GLN A 442 -19.09 -42.14 -13.69
N LYS A 443 -18.09 -42.50 -12.87
CA LYS A 443 -17.05 -43.47 -13.23
C LYS A 443 -17.64 -44.86 -13.52
N ARG A 444 -18.56 -45.36 -12.69
CA ARG A 444 -19.26 -46.64 -12.97
C ARG A 444 -20.05 -46.58 -14.27
N ARG A 445 -20.76 -45.48 -14.52
CA ARG A 445 -21.53 -45.31 -15.76
C ARG A 445 -20.66 -45.31 -17.01
N ILE A 446 -19.48 -44.71 -16.94
CA ILE A 446 -18.49 -44.76 -18.02
C ILE A 446 -18.04 -46.21 -18.26
N SER A 447 -17.70 -46.95 -17.21
CA SER A 447 -17.32 -48.37 -17.33
C SER A 447 -18.42 -49.25 -17.91
N GLU A 448 -19.68 -49.06 -17.52
CA GLU A 448 -20.83 -49.77 -18.11
C GLU A 448 -21.00 -49.49 -19.61
N LEU A 449 -20.83 -48.23 -20.02
CA LEU A 449 -20.93 -47.84 -21.43
C LEU A 449 -19.76 -48.40 -22.25
N GLU A 450 -18.55 -48.44 -21.69
CA GLU A 450 -17.39 -49.07 -22.30
C GLU A 450 -17.57 -50.59 -22.50
N GLU A 451 -18.23 -51.26 -21.55
CA GLU A 451 -18.53 -52.69 -21.63
C GLU A 451 -19.60 -53.00 -22.68
N GLN A 452 -20.65 -52.15 -22.79
CA GLN A 452 -21.67 -52.26 -23.84
C GLN A 452 -21.10 -52.05 -25.25
N VAL A 453 -20.08 -51.19 -25.40
CA VAL A 453 -19.36 -50.99 -26.68
C VAL A 453 -18.48 -52.19 -27.01
N ARG A 454 -17.91 -52.87 -26.00
CA ARG A 454 -17.14 -54.10 -26.16
C ARG A 454 -18.01 -55.31 -26.53
N GLY A 455 -19.19 -55.44 -25.92
CA GLY A 455 -20.15 -56.52 -26.19
C GLY A 455 -20.78 -56.49 -27.59
N LYS A 456 -20.91 -55.31 -28.22
CA LYS A 456 -21.45 -55.19 -29.58
C LYS A 456 -20.49 -55.67 -30.69
N LYS A 457 -19.22 -55.95 -30.39
CA LYS A 457 -18.23 -56.48 -31.36
C LYS A 457 -18.20 -58.02 -31.46
N SER A 458 -18.92 -58.77 -30.63
CA SER A 458 -18.89 -60.25 -30.62
C SER A 458 -20.05 -60.96 -31.35
N SER A 459 -21.03 -60.24 -31.91
CA SER A 459 -22.27 -60.85 -32.45
C SER A 459 -22.33 -61.04 -33.98
N ARG A 460 -21.20 -61.13 -34.69
CA ARG A 460 -21.19 -61.51 -36.13
C ARG A 460 -20.22 -62.66 -36.41
N ARG A 461 -20.56 -63.87 -35.96
CA ARG A 461 -20.05 -65.12 -36.56
C ARG A 461 -21.11 -66.22 -36.54
N GLY A 462 -21.47 -66.65 -37.75
CA GLY A 462 -22.23 -67.84 -38.13
C GLY A 462 -22.53 -67.67 -39.62
N SER A 463 -22.28 -68.58 -40.55
CA SER A 463 -21.95 -70.01 -40.53
C SER A 463 -21.48 -70.41 -41.94
N SER A 464 -20.58 -71.42 -42.04
CA SER A 464 -20.35 -72.40 -43.16
C SER A 464 -20.20 -71.86 -44.61
N THR A 465 -19.23 -72.22 -45.44
CA THR A 465 -18.71 -73.55 -45.82
C THR A 465 -17.40 -73.40 -46.61
N ASP A 466 -16.66 -74.50 -46.70
CA ASP A 466 -15.43 -74.78 -47.48
C ASP A 466 -15.26 -74.06 -48.84
N VAL A 467 -13.99 -73.70 -49.14
CA VAL A 467 -13.17 -74.09 -50.32
C VAL A 467 -11.90 -73.20 -50.38
N SER A 468 -10.72 -73.82 -50.41
CA SER A 468 -9.42 -73.22 -50.78
C SER A 468 -9.19 -73.30 -52.29
N PRO A 469 -8.17 -72.64 -52.91
CA PRO A 469 -7.52 -71.35 -52.61
C PRO A 469 -7.22 -70.51 -53.89
N HIS A 470 -6.65 -69.32 -53.73
CA HIS A 470 -5.92 -68.52 -54.74
C HIS A 470 -6.71 -67.66 -55.76
N ARG A 471 -7.36 -66.59 -55.27
CA ARG A 471 -7.29 -65.26 -55.95
C ARG A 471 -7.58 -64.02 -55.09
N PHE A 472 -7.79 -64.15 -53.78
CA PHE A 472 -8.41 -63.08 -52.98
C PHE A 472 -7.50 -62.26 -52.04
N LYS A 473 -6.17 -62.43 -52.07
CA LYS A 473 -5.28 -61.63 -51.19
C LYS A 473 -5.02 -60.20 -51.68
N VAL A 474 -5.43 -59.84 -52.90
CA VAL A 474 -5.26 -58.46 -53.41
C VAL A 474 -6.47 -57.58 -53.07
N ALA A 475 -7.67 -58.14 -52.89
CA ALA A 475 -8.88 -57.35 -52.62
C ALA A 475 -9.02 -56.91 -51.15
N GLU A 476 -8.65 -57.75 -50.17
CA GLU A 476 -8.68 -57.37 -48.74
C GLU A 476 -7.63 -56.31 -48.38
N ASN A 477 -6.43 -56.40 -48.96
CA ASN A 477 -5.40 -55.38 -48.77
C ASN A 477 -5.80 -54.05 -49.44
N ASN A 478 -6.38 -54.09 -50.64
CA ASN A 478 -6.85 -52.87 -51.30
C ASN A 478 -8.04 -52.25 -50.56
N GLY A 479 -8.97 -53.06 -50.02
CA GLY A 479 -10.06 -52.56 -49.18
C GLY A 479 -9.57 -51.87 -47.90
N SER A 480 -8.58 -52.47 -47.20
CA SER A 480 -7.97 -51.86 -46.02
C SER A 480 -7.19 -50.58 -46.34
N ILE A 481 -6.54 -50.51 -47.51
CA ILE A 481 -5.85 -49.29 -47.96
C ILE A 481 -6.87 -48.20 -48.34
N VAL A 482 -7.95 -48.55 -49.04
CA VAL A 482 -9.01 -47.60 -49.40
C VAL A 482 -9.69 -47.05 -48.15
N GLU A 483 -10.03 -47.90 -47.17
CA GLU A 483 -10.67 -47.44 -45.92
C GLU A 483 -9.75 -46.54 -45.09
N LYS A 484 -8.43 -46.79 -45.11
CA LYS A 484 -7.42 -45.89 -44.51
C LYS A 484 -7.33 -44.56 -45.26
N LEU A 485 -7.30 -44.58 -46.59
CA LEU A 485 -7.27 -43.38 -47.42
C LEU A 485 -8.56 -42.56 -47.29
N GLU A 486 -9.72 -43.20 -47.14
CA GLU A 486 -10.99 -42.54 -46.87
C GLU A 486 -11.02 -41.92 -45.47
N SER A 487 -10.52 -42.63 -44.45
CA SER A 487 -10.36 -42.07 -43.10
C SER A 487 -9.42 -40.87 -43.08
N GLU A 488 -8.29 -40.94 -43.78
CA GLU A 488 -7.36 -39.82 -43.92
C GLU A 488 -8.00 -38.64 -44.66
N ARG A 489 -8.68 -38.89 -45.79
CA ARG A 489 -9.42 -37.86 -46.53
C ARG A 489 -10.45 -37.16 -45.65
N ASP A 490 -11.24 -37.92 -44.90
CA ASP A 490 -12.29 -37.37 -44.05
C ASP A 490 -11.69 -36.56 -42.88
N GLN A 491 -10.56 -37.00 -42.32
CA GLN A 491 -9.78 -36.21 -41.36
C GLN A 491 -9.25 -34.90 -41.97
N TYR A 492 -8.75 -34.92 -43.21
CA TYR A 492 -8.33 -33.70 -43.90
C TYR A 492 -9.50 -32.75 -44.19
N CYS A 493 -10.67 -33.27 -44.56
CA CYS A 493 -11.88 -32.48 -44.74
C CYS A 493 -12.35 -31.81 -43.44
N ILE A 494 -12.32 -32.54 -42.31
CA ILE A 494 -12.64 -31.96 -41.00
C ILE A 494 -11.63 -30.86 -40.64
N ARG A 495 -10.34 -31.10 -40.87
CA ARG A 495 -9.28 -30.11 -40.58
C ARG A 495 -9.41 -28.85 -41.44
N LEU A 496 -9.76 -28.99 -42.72
CA LEU A 496 -10.02 -27.87 -43.62
C LEU A 496 -11.25 -27.05 -43.19
N LYS A 497 -12.34 -27.72 -42.76
CA LYS A 497 -13.52 -27.03 -42.21
C LYS A 497 -13.19 -26.27 -40.93
N GLN A 498 -12.47 -26.90 -40.01
CA GLN A 498 -12.01 -26.25 -38.77
C GLN A 498 -11.08 -25.06 -39.04
N GLN A 499 -10.23 -25.13 -40.07
CA GLN A 499 -9.40 -24.00 -40.48
C GLN A 499 -10.22 -22.87 -41.12
N GLY A 500 -11.26 -23.20 -41.90
CA GLY A 500 -12.20 -22.22 -42.46
C GLY A 500 -12.98 -21.47 -41.39
N GLU A 501 -13.50 -22.18 -40.38
CA GLU A 501 -14.20 -21.58 -39.23
C GLU A 501 -13.27 -20.68 -38.42
N LYS A 502 -12.01 -21.09 -38.22
CA LYS A 502 -10.99 -20.25 -37.55
C LYS A 502 -10.68 -18.98 -38.34
N LEU A 503 -10.61 -19.06 -39.67
CA LEU A 503 -10.39 -17.87 -40.51
C LEU A 503 -11.58 -16.90 -40.46
N GLN A 504 -12.81 -17.41 -40.47
CA GLN A 504 -14.01 -16.57 -40.32
C GLN A 504 -14.06 -15.90 -38.94
N ALA A 505 -13.75 -16.64 -37.87
CA ALA A 505 -13.67 -16.06 -36.53
C ALA A 505 -12.59 -14.98 -36.42
N LEU A 506 -11.42 -15.19 -37.05
CA LEU A 506 -10.35 -14.19 -37.10
C LEU A 506 -10.75 -12.95 -37.93
N GLN A 507 -11.52 -13.11 -39.01
CA GLN A 507 -12.04 -11.98 -39.78
C GLN A 507 -13.07 -11.17 -38.99
N ALA A 508 -14.01 -11.82 -38.30
CA ALA A 508 -14.98 -11.13 -37.45
C ALA A 508 -14.29 -10.35 -36.32
N ASN A 509 -13.29 -10.94 -35.67
CA ASN A 509 -12.52 -10.27 -34.63
C ASN A 509 -11.71 -9.08 -35.18
N LEU A 510 -11.23 -9.15 -36.43
CA LEU A 510 -10.53 -8.05 -37.08
C LEU A 510 -11.47 -6.88 -37.39
N GLU A 511 -12.68 -7.17 -37.87
CA GLU A 511 -13.71 -6.15 -38.13
C GLU A 511 -14.16 -5.46 -36.84
N GLU A 512 -14.35 -6.22 -35.76
CA GLU A 512 -14.66 -5.68 -34.43
C GLU A 512 -13.53 -4.79 -33.89
N ALA A 513 -12.27 -5.24 -34.01
CA ALA A 513 -11.11 -4.44 -33.61
C ALA A 513 -10.98 -3.13 -34.42
N GLN A 514 -11.31 -3.14 -35.70
CA GLN A 514 -11.34 -1.94 -36.55
C GLN A 514 -12.44 -0.96 -36.13
N LEU A 515 -13.62 -1.46 -35.74
CA LEU A 515 -14.71 -0.62 -35.24
C LEU A 515 -14.33 0.06 -33.91
N ILE A 516 -13.70 -0.69 -33.01
CA ILE A 516 -13.20 -0.17 -31.73
C ILE A 516 -12.13 0.89 -31.95
N LEU A 517 -11.18 0.67 -32.87
CA LEU A 517 -10.16 1.66 -33.21
C LEU A 517 -10.78 2.96 -33.73
N LYS A 518 -11.82 2.87 -34.57
CA LYS A 518 -12.52 4.05 -35.11
C LYS A 518 -13.23 4.86 -34.02
N ASP A 519 -13.85 4.20 -33.05
CA ASP A 519 -14.47 4.86 -31.88
C ASP A 519 -13.41 5.52 -30.98
N LYS A 520 -12.25 4.87 -30.81
CA LYS A 520 -11.12 5.43 -30.05
C LYS A 520 -10.50 6.65 -30.72
N ASP A 521 -10.37 6.66 -32.04
CA ASP A 521 -9.88 7.82 -32.80
C ASP A 521 -10.83 9.01 -32.68
N GLN A 522 -12.16 8.77 -32.69
CA GLN A 522 -13.16 9.82 -32.45
C GLN A 522 -13.05 10.39 -31.02
N GLN A 523 -12.93 9.53 -30.01
CA GLN A 523 -12.74 9.94 -28.61
C GLN A 523 -11.46 10.76 -28.42
N LEU A 524 -10.34 10.35 -29.04
CA LEU A 524 -9.08 11.09 -29.00
C LEU A 524 -9.21 12.48 -29.64
N THR A 525 -9.95 12.59 -30.74
CA THR A 525 -10.20 13.86 -31.42
C THR A 525 -11.01 14.81 -30.54
N THR A 526 -12.08 14.32 -29.89
CA THR A 526 -12.88 15.10 -28.94
C THR A 526 -12.05 15.56 -27.73
N LEU A 527 -11.23 14.66 -27.17
CA LEU A 527 -10.37 14.99 -26.03
C LEU A 527 -9.32 16.05 -26.40
N HIS A 528 -8.75 15.96 -27.61
CA HIS A 528 -7.80 16.95 -28.11
C HIS A 528 -8.43 18.34 -28.23
N GLN A 529 -9.68 18.41 -28.70
CA GLN A 529 -10.42 19.66 -28.81
C GLN A 529 -10.69 20.30 -27.43
N GLN A 530 -11.12 19.50 -26.44
CA GLN A 530 -11.30 19.96 -25.06
C GLN A 530 -10.01 20.46 -24.43
N LEU A 531 -8.87 19.81 -24.71
CA LEU A 531 -7.57 20.23 -24.21
C LEU A 531 -7.19 21.61 -24.78
N LEU A 532 -7.47 21.85 -26.06
CA LEU A 532 -7.23 23.14 -26.71
C LEU A 532 -8.07 24.26 -26.08
N GLU A 533 -9.34 24.00 -25.77
CA GLU A 533 -10.25 24.94 -25.10
C GLU A 533 -9.75 25.29 -23.69
N LEU A 534 -9.35 24.27 -22.90
CA LEU A 534 -8.80 24.48 -21.56
C LEU A 534 -7.47 25.25 -21.59
N GLN A 535 -6.63 25.03 -22.61
CA GLN A 535 -5.42 25.82 -22.82
C GLN A 535 -5.75 27.29 -23.14
N GLY A 536 -6.80 27.53 -23.93
CA GLY A 536 -7.30 28.88 -24.22
C GLY A 536 -7.80 29.59 -22.96
N ALA A 537 -8.62 28.92 -22.15
CA ALA A 537 -9.14 29.46 -20.89
C ALA A 537 -8.02 29.76 -19.87
N ASN A 538 -7.04 28.85 -19.73
CA ASN A 538 -5.88 29.09 -18.85
C ASN A 538 -5.06 30.31 -19.30
N ARG A 539 -4.90 30.52 -20.61
CA ARG A 539 -4.22 31.71 -21.13
C ARG A 539 -4.96 33.01 -20.79
N GLN A 540 -6.29 32.99 -20.83
CA GLN A 540 -7.13 34.13 -20.43
C GLN A 540 -6.98 34.44 -18.94
N LEU A 541 -7.07 33.43 -18.06
CA LEU A 541 -6.89 33.61 -16.62
C LEU A 541 -5.50 34.17 -16.26
N ILE A 542 -4.45 33.74 -16.97
CA ILE A 542 -3.10 34.29 -16.78
C ILE A 542 -3.07 35.77 -17.15
N GLN A 543 -3.75 36.16 -18.23
CA GLN A 543 -3.84 37.56 -18.65
C GLN A 543 -4.62 38.41 -17.64
N GLU A 544 -5.80 37.95 -17.19
CA GLU A 544 -6.61 38.64 -16.18
C GLU A 544 -5.85 38.82 -14.86
N LYS A 545 -5.06 37.83 -14.46
CA LYS A 545 -4.20 37.92 -13.28
C LYS A 545 -3.10 38.98 -13.46
N PHE A 546 -2.51 39.06 -14.65
CA PHE A 546 -1.50 40.07 -14.97
C PHE A 546 -2.09 41.49 -14.96
N ASP A 547 -3.27 41.65 -15.54
CA ASP A 547 -3.97 42.93 -15.60
C ASP A 547 -4.40 43.39 -14.19
N SER A 548 -4.92 42.48 -13.37
CA SER A 548 -5.26 42.74 -11.97
C SER A 548 -4.04 43.13 -11.12
N GLN A 549 -2.90 42.47 -11.34
CA GLN A 549 -1.64 42.81 -10.66
C GLN A 549 -1.17 44.22 -11.05
N THR A 550 -1.21 44.55 -12.33
CA THR A 550 -0.83 45.87 -12.84
C THR A 550 -1.71 46.96 -12.23
N GLN A 551 -3.02 46.70 -12.08
CA GLN A 551 -3.93 47.64 -11.45
C GLN A 551 -3.67 47.82 -9.94
N ALA A 552 -3.30 46.75 -9.23
CA ALA A 552 -2.89 46.83 -7.84
C ALA A 552 -1.62 47.70 -7.65
N ASP A 553 -0.65 47.56 -8.55
CA ASP A 553 0.59 48.35 -8.52
C ASP A 553 0.31 49.85 -8.77
N ILE A 554 -0.62 50.19 -9.67
CA ILE A 554 -1.06 51.59 -9.91
C ILE A 554 -1.69 52.18 -8.64
N LEU A 555 -2.64 51.46 -8.02
CA LEU A 555 -3.31 51.91 -6.79
C LEU A 555 -2.32 52.08 -5.62
N PHE A 556 -1.30 51.22 -5.56
CA PHE A 556 -0.24 51.35 -4.56
C PHE A 556 0.59 52.63 -4.77
N GLY A 557 0.94 52.95 -6.02
CA GLY A 557 1.63 54.20 -6.36
C GLY A 557 0.80 55.44 -6.06
N GLU A 558 -0.51 55.42 -6.32
CA GLU A 558 -1.42 56.52 -5.96
C GLU A 558 -1.50 56.74 -4.45
N LYS A 559 -1.51 55.66 -3.66
CA LYS A 559 -1.48 55.73 -2.19
C LYS A 559 -0.20 56.40 -1.69
N GLU A 560 0.97 56.02 -2.21
CA GLU A 560 2.25 56.65 -1.83
C GLU A 560 2.30 58.15 -2.23
N ALA A 561 1.74 58.51 -3.38
CA ALA A 561 1.63 59.90 -3.80
C ALA A 561 0.73 60.72 -2.87
N LEU A 562 -0.39 60.15 -2.40
CA LEU A 562 -1.26 60.81 -1.42
C LEU A 562 -0.58 60.95 -0.05
N GLU A 563 0.14 59.92 0.41
CA GLU A 563 0.88 59.96 1.68
C GLU A 563 2.00 61.03 1.67
N THR A 564 2.67 61.21 0.54
CA THR A 564 3.70 62.25 0.39
C THR A 564 3.10 63.67 0.32
N GLN A 565 1.93 63.84 -0.31
CA GLN A 565 1.16 65.09 -0.26
C GLN A 565 0.68 65.43 1.17
N LEU A 566 0.28 64.42 1.94
CA LEU A 566 -0.14 64.60 3.34
C LEU A 566 1.04 65.07 4.21
N LYS A 567 2.22 64.49 4.01
CA LYS A 567 3.46 64.89 4.70
C LYS A 567 3.91 66.31 4.33
N SER A 568 3.77 66.74 3.07
CA SER A 568 4.13 68.10 2.66
C SER A 568 3.14 69.14 3.20
N LEU A 569 1.85 68.83 3.27
CA LEU A 569 0.85 69.67 3.92
C LEU A 569 1.07 69.77 5.44
N GLN A 570 1.51 68.69 6.09
CA GLN A 570 1.92 68.71 7.50
C GLN A 570 3.17 69.58 7.71
N SER A 571 4.17 69.48 6.84
CA SER A 571 5.38 70.31 6.91
C SER A 571 5.11 71.80 6.65
N ASN A 572 4.13 72.15 5.80
CA ASN A 572 3.70 73.54 5.58
C ASN A 572 2.92 74.12 6.78
N ARG A 573 2.34 73.26 7.63
CA ARG A 573 1.66 73.66 8.87
C ARG A 573 2.65 74.09 9.96
N ASP A 574 3.85 73.50 9.96
CA ASP A 574 4.89 73.79 10.95
C ASP A 574 5.69 75.07 10.66
N THR A 575 5.67 75.58 9.41
CA THR A 575 6.36 76.81 9.00
C THR A 575 5.55 78.10 9.19
N HIS A 576 4.27 78.04 9.56
CA HIS A 576 3.42 79.23 9.73
C HIS A 576 3.00 79.54 11.18
N ARG A 577 3.71 79.03 12.19
CA ARG A 577 3.49 79.44 13.59
C ARG A 577 4.53 80.47 14.06
N GLY A 578 4.53 81.62 13.41
CA GLY A 578 5.50 82.67 13.67
C GLY A 578 5.04 84.06 13.32
N GLU A 579 3.78 84.45 13.57
CA GLU A 579 3.38 85.87 13.53
C GLU A 579 2.14 86.18 14.39
N LYS A 580 2.42 86.96 15.45
CA LYS A 580 1.60 87.87 16.26
C LYS A 580 0.05 87.83 16.22
N ASN A 581 -0.49 87.65 17.44
CA ASN A 581 -1.47 88.49 18.16
C ASN A 581 -2.62 89.15 17.37
N SER A 582 -3.85 88.70 17.61
CA SER A 582 -4.89 89.48 18.31
C SER A 582 -6.24 88.76 18.35
N SER A 583 -6.93 88.88 19.50
CA SER A 583 -8.39 88.80 19.67
C SER A 583 -9.07 87.40 19.71
N ASP A 584 -9.17 86.84 20.92
CA ASP A 584 -10.32 86.18 21.59
C ASP A 584 -11.50 85.61 20.78
N LYS A 585 -11.21 84.85 19.70
CA LYS A 585 -12.12 83.83 19.13
C LYS A 585 -11.52 82.44 18.83
N PRO A 586 -10.19 82.14 18.91
CA PRO A 586 -9.66 80.87 18.40
C PRO A 586 -9.57 79.74 19.45
N HIS A 587 -9.82 80.00 20.74
CA HIS A 587 -9.65 78.99 21.79
C HIS A 587 -10.72 77.89 21.76
N GLU A 588 -11.92 78.21 21.29
CA GLU A 588 -13.03 77.26 21.18
C GLU A 588 -12.84 76.34 19.95
N GLU A 589 -12.38 76.87 18.81
CA GLU A 589 -12.04 76.07 17.63
C GLU A 589 -10.81 75.18 17.84
N GLN A 590 -9.80 75.64 18.58
CA GLN A 590 -8.63 74.80 18.94
C GLN A 590 -8.98 73.70 19.94
N LEU A 591 -9.89 73.97 20.89
CA LEU A 591 -10.40 72.92 21.80
C LEU A 591 -11.22 71.89 21.04
N VAL A 592 -12.09 72.33 20.12
CA VAL A 592 -12.91 71.44 19.28
C VAL A 592 -12.04 70.62 18.34
N SER A 593 -10.99 71.21 17.73
CA SER A 593 -10.03 70.50 16.90
C SER A 593 -9.24 69.44 17.69
N CYS A 594 -8.74 69.80 18.88
CA CYS A 594 -8.02 68.87 19.75
C CYS A 594 -8.93 67.76 20.30
N GLN A 595 -10.21 68.08 20.56
CA GLN A 595 -11.22 67.11 20.98
C GLN A 595 -11.64 66.17 19.83
N ALA A 596 -11.66 66.66 18.59
CA ALA A 596 -11.87 65.84 17.39
C ALA A 596 -10.68 64.89 17.14
N GLU A 597 -9.45 65.38 17.29
CA GLU A 597 -8.23 64.55 17.21
C GLU A 597 -8.22 63.46 18.30
N LEU A 598 -8.62 63.79 19.53
CA LEU A 598 -8.76 62.81 20.62
C LEU A 598 -9.84 61.75 20.33
N CYS A 599 -10.95 62.14 19.71
CA CYS A 599 -11.99 61.20 19.28
C CYS A 599 -11.48 60.28 18.16
N GLN A 600 -10.70 60.80 17.22
CA GLN A 600 -10.09 60.02 16.15
C GLN A 600 -9.05 59.03 16.69
N GLN A 601 -8.19 59.45 17.63
CA GLN A 601 -7.23 58.57 18.28
C GLN A 601 -7.92 57.47 19.10
N ARG A 602 -9.03 57.77 19.79
CA ARG A 602 -9.85 56.74 20.45
C ARG A 602 -10.47 55.74 19.45
N ALA A 603 -10.93 56.21 18.30
CA ALA A 603 -11.46 55.33 17.27
C ALA A 603 -10.37 54.38 16.72
N LEU A 604 -9.19 54.92 16.42
CA LEU A 604 -8.04 54.12 15.95
C LEU A 604 -7.57 53.12 17.01
N TYR A 605 -7.50 53.53 18.29
CA TYR A 605 -7.15 52.64 19.39
C TYR A 605 -8.15 51.49 19.52
N ASN A 606 -9.46 51.77 19.48
CA ASN A 606 -10.48 50.73 19.53
C ASN A 606 -10.40 49.78 18.32
N GLN A 607 -10.07 50.30 17.14
CA GLN A 607 -9.91 49.48 15.95
C GLN A 607 -8.68 48.57 16.02
N ILE A 608 -7.56 49.07 16.53
CA ILE A 608 -6.35 48.25 16.79
C ILE A 608 -6.66 47.19 17.85
N LYS A 609 -7.41 47.53 18.90
CA LYS A 609 -7.82 46.58 19.94
C LYS A 609 -8.65 45.44 19.38
N ILE A 610 -9.66 45.73 18.54
CA ILE A 610 -10.47 44.71 17.88
C ILE A 610 -9.61 43.82 16.96
N LEU A 611 -8.69 44.42 16.20
CA LEU A 611 -7.76 43.65 15.36
C LEU A 611 -6.86 42.74 16.20
N GLN A 612 -6.42 43.21 17.37
CA GLN A 612 -5.60 42.42 18.28
C GLN A 612 -6.39 41.26 18.90
N GLU A 613 -7.64 41.48 19.31
CA GLU A 613 -8.53 40.40 19.78
C GLU A 613 -8.80 39.38 18.67
N GLN A 614 -9.00 39.83 17.43
CA GLN A 614 -9.17 38.95 16.26
C GLN A 614 -7.92 38.12 15.95
N THR A 615 -6.72 38.69 16.06
CA THR A 615 -5.47 37.95 15.84
C THR A 615 -5.17 36.96 16.96
N GLU A 616 -5.48 37.30 18.22
CA GLU A 616 -5.35 36.39 19.36
C GLU A 616 -6.32 35.20 19.25
N HIS A 617 -7.56 35.43 18.83
CA HIS A 617 -8.50 34.34 18.53
C HIS A 617 -8.01 33.45 17.39
N ALA A 618 -7.58 34.03 16.26
CA ALA A 618 -7.06 33.25 15.14
C ALA A 618 -5.79 32.45 15.50
N LEU A 619 -4.92 33.00 16.36
CA LEU A 619 -3.74 32.31 16.86
C LEU A 619 -4.13 31.11 17.73
N THR A 620 -5.11 31.30 18.63
CA THR A 620 -5.60 30.24 19.52
C THR A 620 -6.23 29.10 18.71
N ASP A 621 -7.02 29.43 17.69
CA ASP A 621 -7.60 28.45 16.76
C ASP A 621 -6.52 27.67 16.02
N ALA A 622 -5.51 28.36 15.47
CA ALA A 622 -4.39 27.71 14.80
C ALA A 622 -3.58 26.80 15.74
N GLN A 623 -3.39 27.20 17.00
CA GLN A 623 -2.73 26.37 18.01
C GLN A 623 -3.54 25.12 18.38
N SER A 624 -4.87 25.24 18.48
CA SER A 624 -5.76 24.11 18.73
C SER A 624 -5.78 23.12 17.56
N GLN A 625 -5.76 23.63 16.32
CA GLN A 625 -5.67 22.79 15.13
C GLN A 625 -4.31 22.10 15.04
N LEU A 626 -3.22 22.79 15.38
CA LEU A 626 -1.88 22.20 15.43
C LEU A 626 -1.82 21.05 16.45
N SER A 627 -2.37 21.24 17.65
CA SER A 627 -2.35 20.19 18.68
C SER A 627 -3.21 18.98 18.30
N ALA A 628 -4.36 19.21 17.65
CA ALA A 628 -5.19 18.14 17.09
C ALA A 628 -4.43 17.34 16.03
N VAL A 629 -3.80 18.02 15.05
CA VAL A 629 -3.00 17.35 14.01
C VAL A 629 -1.78 16.64 14.60
N GLN A 630 -1.14 17.19 15.64
CA GLN A 630 -0.06 16.51 16.35
C GLN A 630 -0.53 15.23 17.04
N SER A 631 -1.71 15.25 17.69
CA SER A 631 -2.31 14.06 18.29
C SER A 631 -2.71 13.02 17.24
N GLU A 632 -3.25 13.45 16.10
CA GLU A 632 -3.56 12.53 15.00
C GLU A 632 -2.27 11.90 14.45
N LEU A 633 -1.21 12.69 14.29
CA LEU A 633 0.09 12.20 13.83
C LEU A 633 0.67 11.14 14.77
N THR A 634 0.60 11.33 16.09
CA THR A 634 1.09 10.33 17.06
C THR A 634 0.27 9.04 16.97
N THR A 635 -1.05 9.12 16.88
CA THR A 635 -1.90 7.91 16.72
C THR A 635 -1.61 7.16 15.42
N LEU A 636 -1.35 7.88 14.32
CA LEU A 636 -0.98 7.27 13.05
C LEU A 636 0.43 6.65 13.09
N GLN A 637 1.37 7.27 13.83
CA GLN A 637 2.70 6.71 14.05
C GLN A 637 2.64 5.40 14.85
N ASP A 638 1.83 5.35 15.91
CA ASP A 638 1.64 4.13 16.70
C ASP A 638 1.03 3.00 15.86
N ARG A 639 -0.01 3.33 15.07
CA ARG A 639 -0.60 2.38 14.12
C ARG A 639 0.38 1.88 13.07
N MET A 640 1.26 2.75 12.57
CA MET A 640 2.32 2.35 11.64
C MET A 640 3.28 1.35 12.30
N GLN A 641 3.69 1.59 13.55
CA GLN A 641 4.58 0.67 14.26
C GLN A 641 3.91 -0.69 14.50
N ASP A 642 2.61 -0.73 14.81
CA ASP A 642 1.88 -1.99 14.98
C ASP A 642 1.81 -2.79 13.68
N LEU A 643 1.52 -2.12 12.56
CA LEU A 643 1.54 -2.74 11.23
C LEU A 643 2.94 -3.23 10.83
N GLU A 644 3.99 -2.51 11.23
CA GLU A 644 5.38 -2.95 11.02
C GLU A 644 5.69 -4.21 11.82
N ARG A 645 5.26 -4.29 13.09
CA ARG A 645 5.40 -5.49 13.92
C ARG A 645 4.69 -6.68 13.28
N GLU A 646 3.45 -6.51 12.84
CA GLU A 646 2.67 -7.54 12.14
C GLU A 646 3.35 -7.99 10.85
N ARG A 647 3.84 -7.05 10.03
CA ARG A 647 4.61 -7.37 8.81
C ARG A 647 5.81 -8.25 9.12
N THR A 648 6.56 -7.96 10.18
CA THR A 648 7.72 -8.79 10.55
C THR A 648 7.34 -10.20 11.01
N LEU A 649 6.16 -10.38 11.63
CA LEU A 649 5.67 -11.69 12.04
C LEU A 649 5.29 -12.52 10.80
N LEU A 650 4.53 -11.92 9.88
CA LEU A 650 4.15 -12.57 8.62
C LEU A 650 5.38 -12.89 7.75
N GLU A 651 6.39 -12.01 7.72
CA GLU A 651 7.66 -12.28 7.03
C GLU A 651 8.36 -13.52 7.61
N ARG A 652 8.40 -13.67 8.94
CA ARG A 652 8.96 -14.88 9.59
C ARG A 652 8.17 -16.12 9.24
N GLU A 653 6.83 -16.07 9.27
CA GLU A 653 5.97 -17.19 8.90
C GLU A 653 6.19 -17.63 7.45
N VAL A 654 6.25 -16.68 6.52
CA VAL A 654 6.56 -16.96 5.10
C VAL A 654 7.94 -17.60 4.95
N THR A 655 8.94 -17.19 5.72
CA THR A 655 10.26 -17.85 5.69
C THR A 655 10.21 -19.28 6.24
N GLY A 656 9.42 -19.52 7.30
CA GLY A 656 9.16 -20.85 7.86
C GLY A 656 8.49 -21.77 6.85
N LEU A 657 7.39 -21.33 6.23
CA LEU A 657 6.67 -22.11 5.21
C LEU A 657 7.53 -22.39 3.98
N LYS A 658 8.40 -21.46 3.57
CA LYS A 658 9.37 -21.69 2.49
C LYS A 658 10.39 -22.77 2.85
N ALA A 659 10.87 -22.80 4.10
CA ALA A 659 11.78 -23.82 4.57
C ALA A 659 11.08 -25.20 4.60
N GLU A 660 9.88 -25.27 5.14
CA GLU A 660 9.08 -26.50 5.17
C GLU A 660 8.81 -27.04 3.76
N ARG A 661 8.35 -26.18 2.84
CA ARG A 661 8.18 -26.55 1.42
C ARG A 661 9.48 -27.09 0.80
N ASN A 662 10.64 -26.52 1.13
CA ASN A 662 11.92 -27.02 0.62
C ASN A 662 12.24 -28.40 1.19
N THR A 663 11.97 -28.64 2.48
CA THR A 663 12.14 -29.97 3.07
C THR A 663 11.22 -31.00 2.43
N GLN A 664 9.94 -30.68 2.22
CA GLN A 664 8.98 -31.55 1.54
C GLN A 664 9.37 -31.84 0.08
N ARG A 665 9.96 -30.87 -0.64
CA ARG A 665 10.50 -31.11 -1.98
C ARG A 665 11.69 -32.07 -1.96
N SER A 666 12.56 -31.96 -0.97
CA SER A 666 13.70 -32.87 -0.81
C SER A 666 13.25 -34.29 -0.47
N THR A 667 12.25 -34.45 0.40
CA THR A 667 11.70 -35.78 0.72
C THR A 667 11.00 -36.40 -0.47
N LEU A 668 10.24 -35.62 -1.25
CA LEU A 668 9.62 -36.11 -2.49
C LEU A 668 10.68 -36.61 -3.50
N ALA A 669 11.76 -35.85 -3.70
CA ALA A 669 12.85 -36.25 -4.57
C ALA A 669 13.54 -37.55 -4.11
N GLN A 670 13.68 -37.74 -2.80
CA GLN A 670 14.21 -38.99 -2.24
C GLN A 670 13.27 -40.17 -2.50
N VAL A 671 11.96 -39.98 -2.31
CA VAL A 671 10.94 -41.01 -2.60
C VAL A 671 10.94 -41.38 -4.08
N ASP A 672 11.07 -40.39 -4.98
CA ASP A 672 11.19 -40.66 -6.42
C ASP A 672 12.45 -41.49 -6.74
N GLN A 673 13.59 -41.19 -6.10
CA GLN A 673 14.82 -41.97 -6.26
C GLN A 673 14.66 -43.41 -5.73
N GLU A 674 14.01 -43.59 -4.59
CA GLU A 674 13.71 -44.91 -4.02
C GLU A 674 12.76 -45.69 -4.92
N ARG A 675 11.72 -45.05 -5.47
CA ARG A 675 10.82 -45.64 -6.46
C ARG A 675 11.57 -46.14 -7.68
N ASP A 676 12.43 -45.30 -8.26
CA ASP A 676 13.18 -45.66 -9.48
C ASP A 676 14.15 -46.81 -9.21
N THR A 677 14.78 -46.82 -8.02
CA THR A 677 15.65 -47.93 -7.58
C THR A 677 14.86 -49.24 -7.45
N LEU A 678 13.66 -49.19 -6.86
CA LEU A 678 12.79 -50.37 -6.73
C LEU A 678 12.27 -50.84 -8.09
N LEU A 679 11.96 -49.92 -9.00
CA LEU A 679 11.53 -50.25 -10.36
C LEU A 679 12.63 -51.04 -11.09
N LEU A 680 13.87 -50.54 -11.06
CA LEU A 680 15.03 -51.25 -11.63
C LEU A 680 15.24 -52.63 -11.00
N ALA A 681 15.01 -52.75 -9.69
CA ALA A 681 15.12 -54.04 -9.00
C ALA A 681 14.02 -55.02 -9.44
N VAL A 682 12.79 -54.55 -9.67
CA VAL A 682 11.68 -55.35 -10.18
C VAL A 682 11.95 -55.79 -11.62
N ASP A 683 12.43 -54.90 -12.49
CA ASP A 683 12.77 -55.23 -13.87
C ASP A 683 13.85 -56.33 -13.93
N ASN A 684 14.93 -56.16 -13.15
CA ASN A 684 16.00 -57.17 -13.05
C ASN A 684 15.47 -58.54 -12.57
N LYS A 685 14.58 -58.56 -11.57
CA LYS A 685 13.96 -59.81 -11.10
C LYS A 685 13.03 -60.42 -12.16
N THR A 686 12.33 -59.59 -12.92
CA THR A 686 11.44 -60.03 -14.00
C THR A 686 12.24 -60.68 -15.13
N GLU A 687 13.37 -60.10 -15.51
CA GLU A 687 14.30 -60.68 -16.49
C GLU A 687 14.88 -62.01 -16.01
N GLN A 688 15.32 -62.10 -14.75
CA GLN A 688 15.82 -63.34 -14.16
C GLN A 688 14.74 -64.44 -14.12
N LEU A 689 13.50 -64.10 -13.77
CA LEU A 689 12.38 -65.04 -13.79
C LEU A 689 12.12 -65.55 -15.20
N ALA A 690 12.09 -64.67 -16.21
CA ALA A 690 11.89 -65.06 -17.60
C ALA A 690 13.00 -66.01 -18.10
N ALA A 691 14.25 -65.76 -17.73
CA ALA A 691 15.37 -66.65 -18.05
C ALA A 691 15.22 -68.02 -17.39
N LEU A 692 14.87 -68.05 -16.09
CA LEU A 692 14.63 -69.31 -15.36
C LEU A 692 13.44 -70.10 -15.93
N GLU A 693 12.36 -69.42 -16.33
CA GLU A 693 11.22 -70.06 -16.99
C GLU A 693 11.59 -70.68 -18.34
N GLN A 694 12.47 -70.02 -19.11
CA GLN A 694 12.97 -70.55 -20.38
C GLN A 694 13.83 -71.80 -20.15
N ASP A 695 14.73 -71.78 -19.16
CA ASP A 695 15.55 -72.93 -18.78
C ASP A 695 14.69 -74.11 -18.30
N LEU A 696 13.63 -73.82 -17.52
CA LEU A 696 12.72 -74.83 -17.01
C LEU A 696 11.94 -75.50 -18.14
N LYS A 697 11.43 -74.71 -19.11
CA LYS A 697 10.82 -75.22 -20.34
C LYS A 697 11.79 -76.08 -21.17
N ALA A 698 13.05 -75.65 -21.30
CA ALA A 698 14.08 -76.42 -22.00
C ALA A 698 14.34 -77.78 -21.31
N LYS A 699 14.41 -77.80 -19.97
CA LYS A 699 14.55 -79.05 -19.21
C LYS A 699 13.32 -79.94 -19.30
N ASP A 700 12.11 -79.38 -19.29
CA ASP A 700 10.87 -80.15 -19.46
C ASP A 700 10.81 -80.80 -20.84
N THR A 701 11.12 -80.09 -21.91
CA THR A 701 11.19 -80.66 -23.28
C THR A 701 12.26 -81.76 -23.41
N HIS A 702 13.38 -81.62 -22.71
CA HIS A 702 14.39 -82.68 -22.66
C HIS A 702 13.89 -83.91 -21.87
N LEU A 703 13.19 -83.69 -20.75
CA LEU A 703 12.57 -84.76 -19.96
C LEU A 703 11.49 -85.50 -20.75
N THR A 704 10.63 -84.80 -21.49
CA THR A 704 9.62 -85.45 -22.35
C THR A 704 10.29 -86.31 -23.42
N ARG A 705 11.35 -85.81 -24.06
CA ARG A 705 12.13 -86.58 -25.04
C ARG A 705 12.77 -87.83 -24.44
N ILE A 706 13.35 -87.74 -23.23
CA ILE A 706 13.88 -88.92 -22.53
C ILE A 706 12.76 -89.91 -22.23
N LYS A 707 11.61 -89.45 -21.73
CA LYS A 707 10.45 -90.32 -21.44
C LYS A 707 9.96 -91.04 -22.71
N GLU A 708 9.93 -90.36 -23.85
CA GLU A 708 9.61 -90.96 -25.15
C GLU A 708 10.62 -92.06 -25.53
N VAL A 709 11.92 -91.77 -25.42
CA VAL A 709 12.99 -92.75 -25.70
C VAL A 709 12.88 -93.97 -24.78
N VAL A 710 12.63 -93.76 -23.48
CA VAL A 710 12.43 -94.85 -22.51
C VAL A 710 11.20 -95.67 -22.88
N ALA A 711 10.08 -95.04 -23.24
CA ALA A 711 8.87 -95.73 -23.67
C ALA A 711 9.10 -96.55 -24.95
N ASP A 712 9.85 -96.03 -25.91
CA ASP A 712 10.20 -96.74 -27.14
C ASP A 712 11.14 -97.93 -26.88
N LEU A 713 12.10 -97.79 -25.97
CA LEU A 713 12.97 -98.89 -25.54
C LEU A 713 12.17 -99.98 -24.81
N GLN A 714 11.23 -99.60 -23.94
CA GLN A 714 10.33 -100.54 -23.26
C GLN A 714 9.48 -101.33 -24.26
N LYS A 715 8.97 -100.69 -25.32
CA LYS A 715 8.23 -101.38 -26.39
C LYS A 715 9.06 -102.39 -27.18
N LYS A 716 10.38 -102.20 -27.29
CA LYS A 716 11.30 -103.13 -27.98
C LYS A 716 11.74 -104.32 -27.13
N LEU A 717 11.49 -104.27 -25.83
CA LEU A 717 11.86 -105.31 -24.85
C LEU A 717 10.73 -106.33 -24.59
N VAL A 718 9.53 -106.06 -25.13
CA VAL A 718 8.38 -106.97 -25.22
C VAL A 718 8.31 -107.52 -26.64
#